data_AF-A0A8T4VN83-F1
#
_entry.id   AF-A0A8T4VN83-F1
#
_cell.length_a   1.000
_cell.length_b   1.000
_cell.length_c   1.000
_cell.angle_alpha   90.00
_cell.angle_beta   90.00
_cell.angle_gamma   90.00
#
_symmetry.space_group_name_H-M   'P 1'
#
loop_
_entity.id
_entity.type
_entity.pdbx_description
1 polymer ?
#
loop_
_entity_poly.entity_id
_entity_poly.type
_entity_poly.pdbx_seq_one_letter_code
_entity_poly.pdbx_strand_id
1 'polypeptide(L)'
;MCGILGIQDEKINLAEAFNLIQNRGKDAQKIVKKTNFQLAHCLHSIVGEKVIQPFEGKGIFAANCEIYNWEELAGKYGSKPRNDAELLFFLLENVFDEAEKSVNKTENKDLVSNEQNKKTKKNEKAKNDKEKDKKIKNEEENNKREVTEKIKKILNELDGDFAFVYKRNDIVILARDVIGVKPLWYSLNPFAFSSERKALEKLGCKNIDELNPRKILFYNLKTKEIMFEEQNFFDTKPEIKDSKEKIKVKIAGLLKESIKKRVPNRKIGVLFSGGIDSLILAKVLQDMKVDFTCYTAAIADPTLTDAPDLISAQKVSAHFGFSLKVKKIKLEEVENYLKIIAPLIEDSNVIKVGVGLTFYLACEEAKKDGVKVMLSGIGSEELFAGYERHQNSLDVNAECLAGLLKIYERDLYRDDVITMHHGIELRVPFLDHDLISYALKIPAEYKINCEKEGNEKEEDYNKEKIEKKNKTNVKKETKENKKDEEDGKVESDNKKIILRETAQDVLNIPKEFAWRKKQAAQYGSKTDRAIEKLAKRAKFDSKSSYLKQFYNRPNVKLGALFSSGKDSTYAIYLMKLHNYEISCLITLKSKNPDSFMFHTPAIDLAALQAQAMNIPIIEQETMGEKEKELVDLKTAIQKAKERYHIEGIVTGALHSNYQRERIEKIAEELGLKVFCPLWRKDQELEMIELLKNNFKFVLSSVAAEGLDKTWLGRIITENDIDALVKLHKKYSINVAGEGGEFESLVLDCPLFKKKVNIDEFEIKEEGKNTARLIVRKAGLKDKSL
;
A
#
# COMPACT_ATOMS: atom_id res chain seq x y z
N MET A 1 2.85 -18.77 -11.90
CA MET A 1 1.95 -17.69 -12.35
C MET A 1 2.19 -17.25 -13.78
N CYS A 2 1.14 -16.78 -14.44
CA CYS A 2 1.21 -16.38 -15.84
C CYS A 2 1.58 -14.90 -16.02
N GLY A 3 1.88 -14.49 -17.26
CA GLY A 3 2.05 -13.09 -17.64
C GLY A 3 0.99 -12.68 -18.66
N ILE A 4 0.40 -11.49 -18.49
CA ILE A 4 -0.57 -10.89 -19.42
C ILE A 4 0.03 -9.60 -19.96
N LEU A 5 -0.16 -9.31 -21.26
CA LEU A 5 0.17 -8.03 -21.88
C LEU A 5 -0.87 -7.71 -22.96
N GLY A 6 -1.38 -6.49 -23.00
CA GLY A 6 -2.26 -6.06 -24.08
C GLY A 6 -2.24 -4.56 -24.32
N ILE A 7 -2.66 -4.17 -25.52
CA ILE A 7 -2.65 -2.77 -25.97
C ILE A 7 -3.78 -2.54 -26.97
N GLN A 8 -4.38 -1.35 -26.89
CA GLN A 8 -5.27 -0.81 -27.91
C GLN A 8 -4.45 -0.21 -29.06
N ASP A 9 -3.74 -1.06 -29.78
CA ASP A 9 -3.13 -0.75 -31.07
C ASP A 9 -2.70 -2.08 -31.71
N GLU A 10 -3.16 -2.38 -32.91
CA GLU A 10 -2.81 -3.60 -33.64
C GLU A 10 -1.45 -3.54 -34.35
N LYS A 11 -0.92 -2.33 -34.55
CA LYS A 11 0.31 -2.05 -35.31
C LYS A 11 1.55 -2.03 -34.43
N ILE A 12 1.41 -1.78 -33.13
CA ILE A 12 2.53 -1.78 -32.19
C ILE A 12 3.11 -3.20 -32.07
N ASN A 13 4.43 -3.33 -32.17
CA ASN A 13 5.10 -4.60 -31.98
C ASN A 13 5.22 -4.92 -30.48
N LEU A 14 4.51 -5.97 -30.03
CA LEU A 14 4.56 -6.42 -28.64
C LEU A 14 5.83 -7.21 -28.28
N ALA A 15 6.63 -7.67 -29.25
CA ALA A 15 7.69 -8.65 -29.02
C ALA A 15 8.68 -8.24 -27.91
N GLU A 16 9.21 -7.01 -27.97
CA GLU A 16 10.18 -6.54 -26.98
C GLU A 16 9.59 -6.41 -25.58
N ALA A 17 8.38 -5.86 -25.47
CA ALA A 17 7.67 -5.72 -24.20
C ALA A 17 7.26 -7.08 -23.62
N PHE A 18 6.83 -8.01 -24.47
CA PHE A 18 6.43 -9.35 -24.09
C PHE A 18 7.62 -10.19 -23.61
N ASN A 19 8.78 -10.01 -24.23
CA ASN A 19 10.04 -10.65 -23.82
C ASN A 19 10.48 -10.25 -22.39
N LEU A 20 10.08 -9.08 -21.89
CA LEU A 20 10.39 -8.64 -20.52
C LEU A 20 9.60 -9.42 -19.45
N ILE A 21 8.44 -9.99 -19.79
CA ILE A 21 7.58 -10.73 -18.86
C ILE A 21 7.55 -12.24 -19.13
N GLN A 22 8.33 -12.72 -20.09
CA GLN A 22 8.39 -14.15 -20.44
C GLN A 22 8.83 -15.05 -19.29
N ASN A 23 9.60 -14.52 -18.33
CA ASN A 23 10.08 -15.31 -17.20
C ASN A 23 8.91 -15.80 -16.32
N ARG A 24 7.78 -15.09 -16.34
CA ARG A 24 6.56 -15.52 -15.65
C ARG A 24 6.06 -16.85 -16.20
N GLY A 25 6.01 -17.02 -17.51
CA GLY A 25 5.48 -18.23 -18.15
C GLY A 25 6.36 -18.75 -19.28
N LYS A 26 7.00 -19.90 -19.05
CA LYS A 26 7.90 -20.56 -20.01
C LYS A 26 7.28 -21.78 -20.69
N ASP A 27 6.10 -22.21 -20.26
CA ASP A 27 5.50 -23.45 -20.75
C ASP A 27 4.81 -23.25 -22.11
N ALA A 28 4.25 -22.07 -22.38
CA ALA A 28 3.72 -21.67 -23.68
C ALA A 28 3.59 -20.15 -23.77
N GLN A 29 3.55 -19.63 -25.00
CA GLN A 29 3.30 -18.22 -25.28
C GLN A 29 2.36 -18.09 -26.47
N LYS A 30 1.41 -17.16 -26.43
CA LYS A 30 0.52 -16.87 -27.56
C LYS A 30 0.18 -15.38 -27.58
N ILE A 31 0.05 -14.84 -28.79
CA ILE A 31 -0.44 -13.48 -29.05
C ILE A 31 -1.66 -13.60 -29.96
N VAL A 32 -2.77 -12.99 -29.55
CA VAL A 32 -3.99 -12.83 -30.36
C VAL A 32 -4.07 -11.37 -30.80
N LYS A 33 -4.21 -11.17 -32.12
CA LYS A 33 -4.42 -9.85 -32.72
C LYS A 33 -5.86 -9.77 -33.26
N LYS A 34 -6.59 -8.72 -32.88
CA LYS A 34 -7.88 -8.34 -33.47
C LYS A 34 -7.83 -6.86 -33.88
N THR A 35 -8.85 -6.42 -34.59
CA THR A 35 -8.98 -5.02 -34.99
C THR A 35 -8.88 -4.09 -33.78
N ASN A 36 -7.90 -3.18 -33.80
CA ASN A 36 -7.58 -2.20 -32.76
C ASN A 36 -7.24 -2.78 -31.38
N PHE A 37 -6.82 -4.05 -31.30
CA PHE A 37 -6.51 -4.68 -30.00
C PHE A 37 -5.56 -5.89 -30.12
N GLN A 38 -4.58 -5.96 -29.23
CA GLN A 38 -3.72 -7.13 -29.08
C GLN A 38 -3.73 -7.63 -27.64
N LEU A 39 -3.72 -8.95 -27.48
CA LEU A 39 -3.61 -9.62 -26.19
C LEU A 39 -2.59 -10.76 -26.27
N ALA A 40 -1.63 -10.75 -25.36
CA ALA A 40 -0.55 -11.71 -25.25
C ALA A 40 -0.55 -12.37 -23.87
N HIS A 41 -0.17 -13.64 -23.82
CA HIS A 41 -0.09 -14.41 -22.58
C HIS A 41 1.11 -15.36 -22.53
N CYS A 42 1.78 -15.37 -21.38
CA CYS A 42 2.84 -16.31 -21.02
C CYS A 42 2.31 -17.32 -19.99
N LEU A 43 2.29 -18.60 -20.34
CA LEU A 43 1.74 -19.67 -19.52
C LEU A 43 2.78 -20.27 -18.56
N HIS A 44 2.40 -20.39 -17.30
CA HIS A 44 3.04 -21.24 -16.30
C HIS A 44 2.01 -22.25 -15.79
N SER A 45 2.10 -23.49 -16.24
CA SER A 45 1.07 -24.52 -16.04
C SER A 45 1.24 -25.22 -14.69
N ILE A 46 0.22 -25.07 -13.83
CA ILE A 46 0.16 -25.70 -12.50
C ILE A 46 -1.09 -26.55 -12.33
N VAL A 47 -2.26 -25.97 -12.58
CA VAL A 47 -3.57 -26.59 -12.38
C VAL A 47 -4.12 -27.20 -13.67
N GLY A 48 -4.75 -28.37 -13.54
CA GLY A 48 -5.49 -29.02 -14.61
C GLY A 48 -4.63 -29.35 -15.84
N GLU A 49 -5.27 -29.35 -17.00
CA GLU A 49 -4.58 -29.57 -18.27
C GLU A 49 -3.83 -28.31 -18.74
N LYS A 50 -2.77 -28.53 -19.53
CA LYS A 50 -2.03 -27.45 -20.18
C LYS A 50 -2.87 -26.84 -21.31
N VAL A 51 -3.62 -25.79 -21.00
CA VAL A 51 -4.39 -25.01 -22.00
C VAL A 51 -3.72 -23.66 -22.27
N ILE A 52 -3.45 -23.38 -23.55
CA ILE A 52 -2.76 -22.15 -23.98
C ILE A 52 -3.77 -21.00 -24.04
N GLN A 53 -3.47 -19.92 -23.32
CA GLN A 53 -4.18 -18.64 -23.38
C GLN A 53 -3.43 -17.66 -24.31
N PRO A 54 -4.08 -16.62 -24.87
CA PRO A 54 -5.47 -16.21 -24.65
C PRO A 54 -6.51 -17.17 -25.26
N PHE A 55 -7.64 -17.32 -24.57
CA PHE A 55 -8.82 -18.03 -25.08
C PHE A 55 -9.61 -17.15 -26.03
N GLU A 56 -10.16 -17.76 -27.07
CA GLU A 56 -10.97 -17.09 -28.08
C GLU A 56 -12.32 -17.82 -28.18
N GLY A 57 -13.39 -17.07 -27.95
CA GLY A 57 -14.77 -17.48 -28.14
C GLY A 57 -15.53 -16.33 -28.80
N LYS A 58 -16.68 -15.97 -28.24
CA LYS A 58 -17.34 -14.71 -28.64
C LYS A 58 -16.60 -13.49 -28.05
N GLY A 59 -15.91 -13.64 -26.92
CA GLY A 59 -14.91 -12.73 -26.39
C GLY A 59 -13.47 -13.25 -26.50
N ILE A 60 -12.54 -12.49 -25.92
CA ILE A 60 -11.12 -12.86 -25.78
C ILE A 60 -10.73 -12.74 -24.32
N PHE A 61 -10.02 -13.73 -23.79
CA PHE A 61 -9.71 -13.81 -22.37
C PHE A 61 -8.26 -14.22 -22.10
N ALA A 62 -7.66 -13.60 -21.09
CA ALA A 62 -6.41 -14.04 -20.51
C ALA A 62 -6.41 -13.80 -18.99
N ALA A 63 -5.86 -14.74 -18.23
CA ALA A 63 -5.73 -14.66 -16.79
C ALA A 63 -4.39 -15.18 -16.29
N ASN A 64 -3.94 -14.56 -15.21
CA ASN A 64 -2.99 -15.09 -14.27
C ASN A 64 -3.79 -15.42 -13.01
N CYS A 65 -4.19 -16.69 -12.85
CA CYS A 65 -5.10 -17.10 -11.79
C CYS A 65 -4.70 -18.45 -11.18
N GLU A 66 -5.17 -18.63 -9.96
CA GLU A 66 -5.30 -19.89 -9.24
C GLU A 66 -6.63 -19.84 -8.48
N ILE A 67 -7.67 -20.51 -9.00
CA ILE A 67 -8.99 -20.55 -8.36
C ILE A 67 -9.12 -21.89 -7.64
N TYR A 68 -9.08 -21.89 -6.31
CA TYR A 68 -9.04 -23.10 -5.49
C TYR A 68 -10.36 -23.87 -5.46
N ASN A 69 -11.50 -23.18 -5.61
CA ASN A 69 -12.84 -23.79 -5.65
C ASN A 69 -13.39 -24.00 -7.07
N TRP A 70 -12.52 -24.05 -8.10
CA TRP A 70 -12.97 -24.11 -9.49
C TRP A 70 -13.79 -25.37 -9.83
N GLU A 71 -13.48 -26.53 -9.26
CA GLU A 71 -14.24 -27.77 -9.49
C GLU A 71 -15.66 -27.70 -8.92
N GLU A 72 -15.81 -27.10 -7.73
CA GLU A 72 -17.11 -26.86 -7.09
C GLU A 72 -17.97 -25.93 -7.95
N LEU A 73 -17.37 -24.82 -8.41
CA LEU A 73 -18.04 -23.87 -9.29
C LEU A 73 -18.39 -24.47 -10.65
N ALA A 74 -17.52 -25.30 -11.22
CA ALA A 74 -17.82 -26.02 -12.45
C ALA A 74 -19.08 -26.90 -12.30
N GLY A 75 -19.19 -27.63 -11.18
CA GLY A 75 -20.38 -28.40 -10.83
C GLY A 75 -21.64 -27.52 -10.68
N LYS A 76 -21.52 -26.41 -9.94
CA LYS A 76 -22.63 -25.45 -9.71
C LYS A 76 -23.17 -24.83 -11.01
N TYR A 77 -22.27 -24.48 -11.93
CA TYR A 77 -22.62 -23.82 -13.19
C TYR A 77 -22.79 -24.80 -14.38
N GLY A 78 -22.69 -26.12 -14.13
CA GLY A 78 -22.90 -27.15 -15.14
C GLY A 78 -21.86 -27.13 -16.27
N SER A 79 -20.62 -26.74 -15.98
CA SER A 79 -19.53 -26.69 -16.95
C SER A 79 -18.51 -27.81 -16.74
N LYS A 80 -17.71 -28.09 -17.77
CA LYS A 80 -16.61 -29.07 -17.72
C LYS A 80 -15.30 -28.42 -18.19
N PRO A 81 -14.79 -27.40 -17.46
CA PRO A 81 -13.56 -26.74 -17.84
C PRO A 81 -12.37 -27.67 -17.57
N ARG A 82 -11.30 -27.54 -18.35
CA ARG A 82 -10.07 -28.33 -18.19
C ARG A 82 -9.13 -27.76 -17.12
N ASN A 83 -9.32 -26.48 -16.77
CA ASN A 83 -8.62 -25.79 -15.70
C ASN A 83 -9.45 -24.61 -15.18
N ASP A 84 -8.93 -23.98 -14.13
CA ASP A 84 -9.51 -22.82 -13.46
C ASP A 84 -9.68 -21.59 -14.37
N ALA A 85 -8.71 -21.30 -15.24
CA ALA A 85 -8.80 -20.18 -16.18
C ALA A 85 -9.96 -20.37 -17.17
N GLU A 86 -10.20 -21.59 -17.65
CA GLU A 86 -11.28 -21.90 -18.59
C GLU A 86 -12.66 -21.80 -17.91
N LEU A 87 -12.75 -22.17 -16.62
CA LEU A 87 -13.95 -21.90 -15.82
C LEU A 87 -14.26 -20.41 -15.81
N LEU A 88 -13.27 -19.57 -15.46
CA LEU A 88 -13.50 -18.13 -15.36
C LEU A 88 -13.92 -17.53 -16.70
N PHE A 89 -13.33 -17.98 -17.80
CA PHE A 89 -13.75 -17.59 -19.14
C PHE A 89 -15.21 -17.99 -19.44
N PHE A 90 -15.60 -19.23 -19.11
CA PHE A 90 -16.98 -19.70 -19.26
C PHE A 90 -17.98 -18.87 -18.44
N LEU A 91 -17.65 -18.55 -17.19
CA LEU A 91 -18.52 -17.74 -16.33
C LEU A 91 -18.73 -16.34 -16.93
N LEU A 92 -17.67 -15.70 -17.44
CA LEU A 92 -17.76 -14.39 -18.07
C LEU A 92 -18.57 -14.45 -19.38
N GLU A 93 -18.37 -15.45 -20.23
CA GLU A 93 -19.17 -15.64 -21.44
C GLU A 93 -20.67 -15.73 -21.12
N ASN A 94 -21.04 -16.49 -20.09
CA ASN A 94 -22.44 -16.63 -19.67
C ASN A 94 -23.06 -15.32 -19.19
N VAL A 95 -22.31 -14.47 -18.47
CA VAL A 95 -22.82 -13.16 -18.04
C VAL A 95 -23.25 -12.32 -19.24
N PHE A 96 -22.41 -12.28 -20.28
CA PHE A 96 -22.67 -11.51 -21.48
C PHE A 96 -23.80 -12.12 -22.31
N ASP A 97 -23.84 -13.44 -22.43
CA ASP A 97 -24.89 -14.15 -23.17
C ASP A 97 -26.28 -13.99 -22.51
N GLU A 98 -26.36 -13.95 -21.18
CA GLU A 98 -27.61 -13.67 -20.47
C GLU A 98 -28.06 -12.22 -20.64
N ALA A 99 -27.12 -11.27 -20.59
CA ALA A 99 -27.39 -9.86 -20.81
C ALA A 99 -27.88 -9.58 -22.25
N GLU A 100 -27.31 -10.24 -23.25
CA GLU A 100 -27.80 -10.16 -24.64
C GLU A 100 -29.22 -10.75 -24.79
N LYS A 101 -29.55 -11.81 -24.04
CA LYS A 101 -30.91 -12.41 -24.04
C LYS A 101 -31.96 -11.54 -23.33
N SER A 102 -31.60 -10.78 -22.29
CA SER A 102 -32.54 -9.88 -21.59
C SER A 102 -32.93 -8.69 -22.48
N VAL A 103 -32.00 -8.17 -23.28
CA VAL A 103 -32.26 -7.13 -24.30
C VAL A 103 -33.24 -7.63 -25.38
N ASN A 104 -32.97 -8.81 -25.98
CA ASN A 104 -33.81 -9.37 -27.05
C ASN A 104 -35.25 -9.73 -26.60
N LYS A 105 -35.46 -10.03 -25.31
CA LYS A 105 -36.82 -10.25 -24.73
C LYS A 105 -37.59 -8.95 -24.54
N THR A 106 -36.90 -7.84 -24.30
CA THR A 106 -37.51 -6.53 -24.10
C THR A 106 -37.95 -5.94 -25.44
N GLU A 107 -37.10 -6.06 -26.48
CA GLU A 107 -37.45 -5.67 -27.85
C GLU A 107 -38.63 -6.47 -28.42
N ASN A 108 -38.73 -7.78 -28.13
CA ASN A 108 -39.86 -8.60 -28.57
C ASN A 108 -41.19 -8.30 -27.85
N LYS A 109 -41.16 -7.81 -26.60
CA LYS A 109 -42.39 -7.33 -25.92
C LYS A 109 -42.89 -6.01 -26.51
N ASP A 110 -41.98 -5.16 -26.96
CA ASP A 110 -42.31 -3.89 -27.62
C ASP A 110 -42.75 -4.04 -29.08
N LEU A 111 -42.43 -5.17 -29.73
CA LEU A 111 -42.96 -5.54 -31.03
C LEU A 111 -44.42 -6.06 -30.94
N VAL A 112 -44.77 -6.79 -29.87
CA VAL A 112 -46.13 -7.29 -29.65
C VAL A 112 -47.10 -6.19 -29.19
N SER A 113 -46.61 -5.15 -28.50
CA SER A 113 -47.43 -3.98 -28.14
C SER A 113 -47.64 -2.98 -29.28
N ASN A 114 -46.82 -3.04 -30.34
CA ASN A 114 -46.92 -2.16 -31.52
C ASN A 114 -47.78 -2.70 -32.66
N GLU A 115 -48.28 -3.94 -32.59
CA GLU A 115 -49.23 -4.46 -33.59
C GLU A 115 -50.69 -3.99 -33.37
N GLN A 116 -51.01 -3.38 -32.22
CA GLN A 116 -52.37 -2.87 -31.96
C GLN A 116 -52.60 -1.38 -32.29
N ASN A 117 -51.60 -0.63 -32.76
CA ASN A 117 -51.76 0.80 -33.09
C ASN A 117 -51.33 1.16 -34.53
N LYS A 118 -51.90 0.47 -35.52
CA LYS A 118 -51.89 0.94 -36.92
C LYS A 118 -53.24 1.55 -37.30
N LYS A 119 -53.48 2.80 -36.88
CA LYS A 119 -54.38 3.76 -37.54
C LYS A 119 -54.33 5.10 -36.82
N THR A 120 -53.38 5.97 -37.16
CA THR A 120 -53.60 7.31 -37.72
C THR A 120 -52.37 8.23 -37.60
N LYS A 121 -52.13 8.95 -38.69
CA LYS A 121 -51.54 10.29 -38.82
C LYS A 121 -50.03 10.48 -38.69
N LYS A 122 -49.44 10.65 -39.89
CA LYS A 122 -48.31 11.53 -40.21
C LYS A 122 -48.35 12.84 -39.40
N ASN A 123 -47.42 13.01 -38.46
CA ASN A 123 -46.67 14.23 -38.16
C ASN A 123 -45.95 14.08 -36.81
N GLU A 124 -44.89 13.27 -36.75
CA GLU A 124 -44.08 13.14 -35.54
C GLU A 124 -42.69 12.55 -35.83
N LYS A 125 -41.95 13.19 -36.74
CA LYS A 125 -40.64 12.69 -37.22
C LYS A 125 -39.41 13.41 -36.64
N ALA A 126 -39.60 14.28 -35.64
CA ALA A 126 -38.48 15.02 -34.99
C ALA A 126 -38.52 15.01 -33.44
N LYS A 127 -39.65 14.63 -32.82
CA LYS A 127 -39.74 14.34 -31.37
C LYS A 127 -39.39 12.88 -31.04
N ASN A 128 -39.72 11.95 -31.95
CA ASN A 128 -39.47 10.52 -31.78
C ASN A 128 -37.99 10.13 -31.80
N ASP A 129 -37.11 10.88 -32.48
CA ASP A 129 -35.68 10.57 -32.50
C ASP A 129 -34.98 10.93 -31.17
N LYS A 130 -35.39 12.03 -30.52
CA LYS A 130 -34.87 12.42 -29.19
C LYS A 130 -35.39 11.55 -28.04
N GLU A 131 -36.61 11.03 -28.15
CA GLU A 131 -37.15 10.05 -27.18
C GLU A 131 -36.61 8.64 -27.40
N LYS A 132 -36.36 8.23 -28.65
CA LYS A 132 -35.63 7.00 -28.97
C LYS A 132 -34.18 7.06 -28.47
N ASP A 133 -33.45 8.14 -28.73
CA ASP A 133 -32.07 8.29 -28.25
C ASP A 133 -31.96 8.30 -26.71
N LYS A 134 -32.98 8.83 -26.01
CA LYS A 134 -33.06 8.77 -24.53
C LYS A 134 -33.43 7.37 -24.02
N LYS A 135 -34.32 6.64 -24.71
CA LYS A 135 -34.67 5.25 -24.37
C LYS A 135 -33.48 4.31 -24.59
N ILE A 136 -32.79 4.43 -25.73
CA ILE A 136 -31.60 3.63 -26.07
C ILE A 136 -30.49 3.86 -25.04
N LYS A 137 -30.24 5.12 -24.64
CA LYS A 137 -29.26 5.41 -23.56
C LYS A 137 -29.65 4.81 -22.21
N ASN A 138 -30.92 4.87 -21.83
CA ASN A 138 -31.40 4.28 -20.58
C ASN A 138 -31.34 2.74 -20.59
N GLU A 139 -31.57 2.11 -21.75
CA GLU A 139 -31.45 0.65 -21.92
C GLU A 139 -29.99 0.19 -21.93
N GLU A 140 -29.09 0.94 -22.57
CA GLU A 140 -27.64 0.70 -22.53
C GLU A 140 -27.08 0.84 -21.11
N GLU A 141 -27.51 1.85 -20.34
CA GLU A 141 -27.11 2.04 -18.94
C GLU A 141 -27.64 0.92 -18.03
N ASN A 142 -28.88 0.47 -18.22
CA ASN A 142 -29.46 -0.62 -17.43
C ASN A 142 -28.77 -1.96 -17.70
N ASN A 143 -28.45 -2.26 -18.97
CA ASN A 143 -27.73 -3.47 -19.34
C ASN A 143 -26.29 -3.46 -18.78
N LYS A 144 -25.61 -2.30 -18.83
CA LYS A 144 -24.28 -2.12 -18.23
C LYS A 144 -24.28 -2.38 -16.72
N ARG A 145 -25.32 -1.94 -16.01
CA ARG A 145 -25.50 -2.23 -14.58
C ARG A 145 -25.73 -3.71 -14.31
N GLU A 146 -26.58 -4.38 -15.10
CA GLU A 146 -26.86 -5.82 -14.95
C GLU A 146 -25.57 -6.66 -15.12
N VAL A 147 -24.79 -6.39 -16.17
CA VAL A 147 -23.51 -7.07 -16.42
C VAL A 147 -22.54 -6.85 -15.26
N THR A 148 -22.43 -5.62 -14.79
CA THR A 148 -21.53 -5.26 -13.68
C THR A 148 -21.86 -6.02 -12.40
N GLU A 149 -23.13 -6.06 -12.01
CA GLU A 149 -23.57 -6.76 -10.80
C GLU A 149 -23.38 -8.27 -10.89
N LYS A 150 -23.62 -8.87 -12.07
CA LYS A 150 -23.33 -10.29 -12.30
C LYS A 150 -21.84 -10.61 -12.23
N ILE A 151 -20.97 -9.74 -12.75
CA ILE A 151 -19.52 -9.88 -12.61
C ILE A 151 -19.12 -9.82 -11.14
N LYS A 152 -19.57 -8.80 -10.39
CA LYS A 152 -19.29 -8.69 -8.94
C LYS A 152 -19.72 -9.94 -8.19
N LYS A 153 -20.90 -10.49 -8.51
CA LYS A 153 -21.38 -11.74 -7.93
C LYS A 153 -20.42 -12.90 -8.20
N ILE A 154 -19.97 -13.08 -9.45
CA ILE A 154 -19.00 -14.13 -9.79
C ILE A 154 -17.70 -13.92 -9.00
N LEU A 155 -17.15 -12.71 -8.98
CA LEU A 155 -15.90 -12.44 -8.28
C LEU A 155 -15.98 -12.75 -6.78
N ASN A 156 -17.13 -12.52 -6.15
CA ASN A 156 -17.38 -12.87 -4.75
C ASN A 156 -17.49 -14.38 -4.50
N GLU A 157 -17.77 -15.19 -5.52
CA GLU A 157 -17.82 -16.65 -5.42
C GLU A 157 -16.45 -17.31 -5.68
N LEU A 158 -15.49 -16.58 -6.25
CA LEU A 158 -14.15 -17.08 -6.52
C LEU A 158 -13.31 -17.13 -5.23
N ASP A 159 -12.92 -18.32 -4.82
CA ASP A 159 -11.91 -18.52 -3.79
C ASP A 159 -10.56 -18.74 -4.48
N GLY A 160 -9.80 -17.66 -4.67
CA GLY A 160 -8.57 -17.73 -5.45
C GLY A 160 -7.80 -16.44 -5.55
N ASP A 161 -6.61 -16.55 -6.12
CA ASP A 161 -5.71 -15.44 -6.41
C ASP A 161 -5.71 -15.22 -7.91
N PHE A 162 -6.20 -14.08 -8.42
CA PHE A 162 -6.37 -13.87 -9.86
C PHE A 162 -6.17 -12.43 -10.32
N ALA A 163 -5.71 -12.28 -11.56
CA ALA A 163 -5.80 -11.07 -12.35
C ALA A 163 -6.18 -11.48 -13.77
N PHE A 164 -7.22 -10.88 -14.34
CA PHE A 164 -7.69 -11.24 -15.67
C PHE A 164 -8.05 -10.04 -16.53
N VAL A 165 -8.11 -10.33 -17.82
CA VAL A 165 -8.57 -9.45 -18.88
C VAL A 165 -9.60 -10.18 -19.70
N TYR A 166 -10.74 -9.53 -19.92
CA TYR A 166 -11.78 -10.02 -20.81
C TYR A 166 -12.20 -8.92 -21.77
N LYS A 167 -12.18 -9.20 -23.07
CA LYS A 167 -12.70 -8.32 -24.11
C LYS A 167 -13.92 -8.96 -24.76
N ARG A 168 -15.04 -8.23 -24.79
CA ARG A 168 -16.22 -8.56 -25.57
C ARG A 168 -16.71 -7.31 -26.30
N ASN A 169 -16.92 -7.42 -27.60
CA ASN A 169 -17.22 -6.26 -28.45
C ASN A 169 -16.15 -5.16 -28.27
N ASP A 170 -16.55 -3.92 -28.01
CA ASP A 170 -15.65 -2.78 -27.75
C ASP A 170 -15.28 -2.62 -26.26
N ILE A 171 -15.77 -3.49 -25.36
CA ILE A 171 -15.55 -3.38 -23.92
C ILE A 171 -14.39 -4.29 -23.50
N VAL A 172 -13.42 -3.71 -22.78
CA VAL A 172 -12.35 -4.43 -22.09
C VAL A 172 -12.57 -4.30 -20.59
N ILE A 173 -12.48 -5.42 -19.89
CA ILE A 173 -12.63 -5.53 -18.44
C ILE A 173 -11.30 -6.00 -17.86
N LEU A 174 -10.81 -5.28 -16.86
CA LEU A 174 -9.66 -5.65 -16.04
C LEU A 174 -10.13 -5.81 -14.59
N ALA A 175 -9.80 -6.93 -13.97
CA ALA A 175 -10.10 -7.16 -12.56
C ALA A 175 -9.02 -8.02 -11.90
N ARG A 176 -8.96 -7.94 -10.57
CA ARG A 176 -8.05 -8.69 -9.70
C ARG A 176 -8.82 -9.30 -8.53
N ASP A 177 -8.17 -10.23 -7.83
CA ASP A 177 -8.54 -10.62 -6.48
C ASP A 177 -8.53 -9.40 -5.56
N VAL A 178 -9.44 -9.35 -4.58
CA VAL A 178 -9.68 -8.15 -3.74
C VAL A 178 -8.48 -7.74 -2.88
N ILE A 179 -7.53 -8.65 -2.64
CA ILE A 179 -6.29 -8.39 -1.91
C ILE A 179 -5.22 -7.80 -2.83
N GLY A 180 -5.18 -8.22 -4.09
CA GLY A 180 -4.18 -7.87 -5.08
C GLY A 180 -2.97 -8.80 -5.10
N VAL A 181 -3.15 -10.10 -4.82
CA VAL A 181 -2.08 -11.12 -4.89
C VAL A 181 -1.49 -11.20 -6.29
N LYS A 182 -2.33 -11.22 -7.34
CA LYS A 182 -1.84 -11.21 -8.72
C LYS A 182 -1.76 -9.77 -9.24
N PRO A 183 -0.61 -9.31 -9.77
CA PRO A 183 -0.47 -7.93 -10.22
C PRO A 183 -1.08 -7.67 -11.60
N LEU A 184 -1.59 -6.46 -11.78
CA LEU A 184 -2.05 -5.93 -13.05
C LEU A 184 -1.86 -4.42 -13.08
N TRP A 185 -1.11 -3.95 -14.06
CA TRP A 185 -0.83 -2.55 -14.34
C TRP A 185 -1.57 -2.11 -15.59
N TYR A 186 -1.90 -0.83 -15.67
CA TYR A 186 -2.50 -0.25 -16.86
C TYR A 186 -1.99 1.18 -17.11
N SER A 187 -2.18 1.63 -18.33
CA SER A 187 -1.97 3.00 -18.81
C SER A 187 -3.17 3.37 -19.65
N LEU A 188 -3.52 4.67 -19.68
CA LEU A 188 -4.51 5.23 -20.61
C LEU A 188 -3.87 5.95 -21.79
N ASN A 189 -2.54 6.14 -21.77
CA ASN A 189 -1.78 6.90 -22.76
C ASN A 189 -0.60 6.09 -23.35
N PRO A 190 -0.84 5.23 -24.37
CA PRO A 190 -2.14 4.74 -24.84
C PRO A 190 -2.77 3.72 -23.87
N PHE A 191 -4.00 3.27 -24.16
CA PHE A 191 -4.64 2.21 -23.37
C PHE A 191 -3.88 0.89 -23.53
N ALA A 192 -3.25 0.45 -22.45
CA ALA A 192 -2.47 -0.77 -22.39
C ALA A 192 -2.47 -1.33 -20.96
N PHE A 193 -2.22 -2.63 -20.82
CA PHE A 193 -2.15 -3.29 -19.53
C PHE A 193 -1.14 -4.43 -19.54
N SER A 194 -0.58 -4.75 -18.37
CA SER A 194 0.43 -5.79 -18.22
C SER A 194 0.50 -6.30 -16.79
N SER A 195 0.91 -7.56 -16.59
CA SER A 195 1.22 -8.07 -15.25
C SER A 195 2.40 -7.35 -14.58
N GLU A 196 3.33 -6.80 -15.37
CA GLU A 196 4.50 -6.06 -14.87
C GLU A 196 4.64 -4.72 -15.58
N ARG A 197 4.96 -3.67 -14.81
CA ARG A 197 5.02 -2.28 -15.26
C ARG A 197 6.04 -2.06 -16.39
N LYS A 198 7.21 -2.68 -16.32
CA LYS A 198 8.31 -2.51 -17.29
C LYS A 198 7.91 -2.84 -18.74
N ALA A 199 6.94 -3.73 -18.93
CA ALA A 199 6.42 -4.01 -20.26
C ALA A 199 5.66 -2.79 -20.83
N LEU A 200 4.91 -2.08 -20.00
CA LEU A 200 4.20 -0.86 -20.41
C LEU A 200 5.17 0.29 -20.65
N GLU A 201 6.19 0.45 -19.79
CA GLU A 201 7.25 1.43 -20.01
C GLU A 201 7.96 1.19 -21.34
N LYS A 202 8.23 -0.08 -21.67
CA LYS A 202 8.84 -0.48 -22.94
C LYS A 202 7.95 -0.18 -24.16
N LEU A 203 6.63 -0.21 -23.99
CA LEU A 203 5.65 0.22 -25.02
C LEU A 203 5.54 1.75 -25.13
N GLY A 204 6.29 2.52 -24.33
CA GLY A 204 6.21 3.99 -24.32
C GLY A 204 4.96 4.54 -23.62
N CYS A 205 4.29 3.71 -22.81
CA CYS A 205 3.12 4.13 -22.04
C CYS A 205 3.49 5.15 -20.98
N LYS A 206 2.63 6.16 -20.78
CA LYS A 206 2.76 7.18 -19.75
C LYS A 206 1.68 7.01 -18.69
N ASN A 207 1.91 7.56 -17.49
CA ASN A 207 0.96 7.48 -16.38
C ASN A 207 0.53 6.04 -16.05
N ILE A 208 1.52 5.15 -15.93
CA ILE A 208 1.28 3.75 -15.62
C ILE A 208 0.91 3.62 -14.14
N ASP A 209 -0.27 3.06 -13.88
CA ASP A 209 -0.83 2.85 -12.56
C ASP A 209 -1.08 1.35 -12.31
N GLU A 210 -0.88 0.92 -11.07
CA GLU A 210 -1.27 -0.42 -10.67
C GLU A 210 -2.80 -0.44 -10.46
N LEU A 211 -3.51 -1.38 -11.08
CA LEU A 211 -4.95 -1.50 -10.91
C LEU A 211 -5.24 -1.80 -9.44
N ASN A 212 -5.93 -0.87 -8.76
CA ASN A 212 -6.39 -1.09 -7.40
C ASN A 212 -7.25 -2.37 -7.35
N PRO A 213 -6.93 -3.38 -6.51
CA PRO A 213 -7.64 -4.66 -6.50
C PRO A 213 -9.13 -4.55 -6.13
N ARG A 214 -9.52 -3.46 -5.45
CA ARG A 214 -10.92 -3.18 -5.09
C ARG A 214 -11.67 -2.46 -6.21
N LYS A 215 -11.07 -2.30 -7.39
CA LYS A 215 -11.70 -1.66 -8.55
C LYS A 215 -11.71 -2.61 -9.74
N ILE A 216 -12.87 -2.75 -10.36
CA ILE A 216 -13.02 -3.36 -11.68
C ILE A 216 -12.97 -2.22 -12.71
N LEU A 217 -12.04 -2.30 -13.66
CA LEU A 217 -11.89 -1.29 -14.71
C LEU A 217 -12.62 -1.77 -15.97
N PHE A 218 -13.56 -0.96 -16.43
CA PHE A 218 -14.21 -1.12 -17.73
C PHE A 218 -13.71 -0.02 -18.66
N TYR A 219 -13.24 -0.42 -19.84
CA TYR A 219 -12.74 0.49 -20.86
C TYR A 219 -13.43 0.25 -22.19
N ASN A 220 -13.96 1.30 -22.81
CA ASN A 220 -14.55 1.22 -24.14
C ASN A 220 -13.50 1.63 -25.20
N LEU A 221 -13.12 0.69 -26.06
CA LEU A 221 -12.12 0.92 -27.12
C LEU A 221 -12.57 1.96 -28.15
N LYS A 222 -13.88 2.16 -28.36
CA LYS A 222 -14.38 3.11 -29.35
C LYS A 222 -14.52 4.52 -28.76
N THR A 223 -15.16 4.66 -27.60
CA THR A 223 -15.42 5.96 -26.96
C THR A 223 -14.24 6.45 -26.11
N LYS A 224 -13.31 5.55 -25.75
CA LYS A 224 -12.22 5.76 -24.80
C LYS A 224 -12.70 6.09 -23.37
N GLU A 225 -13.99 5.87 -23.10
CA GLU A 225 -14.55 6.05 -21.77
C GLU A 225 -14.01 4.98 -20.82
N ILE A 226 -13.75 5.42 -19.60
CA ILE A 226 -13.33 4.58 -18.49
C ILE A 226 -14.37 4.62 -17.39
N MET A 227 -14.62 3.48 -16.79
CA MET A 227 -15.48 3.35 -15.63
C MET A 227 -14.82 2.44 -14.61
N PHE A 228 -14.89 2.82 -13.34
CA PHE A 228 -14.44 2.01 -12.23
C PHE A 228 -15.62 1.59 -11.38
N GLU A 229 -15.65 0.32 -11.04
CA GLU A 229 -16.65 -0.26 -10.15
C GLU A 229 -15.96 -0.75 -8.89
N GLU A 230 -16.38 -0.22 -7.74
CA GLU A 230 -15.80 -0.58 -6.45
C GLU A 230 -16.29 -1.97 -6.02
N GLN A 231 -15.38 -2.71 -5.38
CA GLN A 231 -15.62 -3.99 -4.73
C GLN A 231 -15.57 -3.79 -3.22
N ASN A 232 -16.44 -4.49 -2.50
CA ASN A 232 -16.41 -4.50 -1.05
C ASN A 232 -15.09 -5.11 -0.56
N PHE A 233 -14.66 -4.66 0.61
CA PHE A 233 -13.51 -5.21 1.31
C PHE A 233 -13.94 -5.77 2.65
N PHE A 234 -12.97 -6.19 3.47
CA PHE A 234 -13.24 -6.77 4.77
C PHE A 234 -13.63 -5.72 5.81
N ASP A 235 -14.53 -6.11 6.70
CA ASP A 235 -14.92 -5.35 7.88
C ASP A 235 -14.24 -5.88 9.14
N THR A 236 -13.96 -4.98 10.08
CA THR A 236 -13.46 -5.31 11.43
C THR A 236 -14.60 -5.55 12.42
N LYS A 237 -15.85 -5.26 12.04
CA LYS A 237 -17.04 -5.33 12.89
C LYS A 237 -18.12 -6.27 12.32
N PRO A 238 -19.01 -6.80 13.18
CA PRO A 238 -18.90 -6.83 14.64
C PRO A 238 -17.73 -7.70 15.10
N GLU A 239 -17.17 -7.39 16.26
CA GLU A 239 -16.14 -8.23 16.87
C GLU A 239 -16.72 -9.59 17.29
N ILE A 240 -15.87 -10.62 17.22
CA ILE A 240 -16.19 -11.98 17.63
C ILE A 240 -16.34 -12.02 19.15
N LYS A 241 -17.45 -12.64 19.62
CA LYS A 241 -17.78 -12.80 21.04
C LYS A 241 -17.41 -14.17 21.60
N ASP A 242 -16.68 -14.98 20.84
CA ASP A 242 -16.25 -16.31 21.27
C ASP A 242 -15.14 -16.23 22.32
N SER A 243 -15.06 -17.25 23.18
CA SER A 243 -13.93 -17.45 24.10
C SER A 243 -12.61 -17.59 23.34
N LYS A 244 -11.51 -17.14 23.96
CA LYS A 244 -10.16 -17.23 23.40
C LYS A 244 -9.79 -18.63 22.89
N GLU A 245 -10.18 -19.69 23.62
CA GLU A 245 -9.94 -21.10 23.25
C GLU A 245 -10.61 -21.49 21.93
N LYS A 246 -11.89 -21.09 21.75
CA LYS A 246 -12.63 -21.32 20.51
C LYS A 246 -12.00 -20.57 19.34
N ILE A 247 -11.57 -19.32 19.58
CA ILE A 247 -10.87 -18.52 18.58
C ILE A 247 -9.58 -19.22 18.13
N LYS A 248 -8.76 -19.73 19.07
CA LYS A 248 -7.54 -20.48 18.76
C LYS A 248 -7.82 -21.69 17.86
N VAL A 249 -8.81 -22.50 18.22
CA VAL A 249 -9.22 -23.67 17.42
C VAL A 249 -9.69 -23.26 16.03
N LYS A 250 -10.47 -22.18 15.93
CA LYS A 250 -10.97 -21.68 14.64
C LYS A 250 -9.86 -21.13 13.75
N ILE A 251 -8.90 -20.38 14.30
CA ILE A 251 -7.71 -19.92 13.57
C ILE A 251 -6.93 -21.11 13.01
N ALA A 252 -6.64 -22.11 13.84
CA ALA A 252 -5.91 -23.31 13.40
C ALA A 252 -6.65 -24.05 12.29
N GLY A 253 -7.98 -24.18 12.39
CA GLY A 253 -8.81 -24.79 11.35
C GLY A 253 -8.77 -24.03 10.03
N LEU A 254 -8.95 -22.71 10.08
CA LEU A 254 -8.90 -21.84 8.89
C LEU A 254 -7.51 -21.85 8.23
N LEU A 255 -6.43 -21.83 9.02
CA LEU A 255 -5.07 -21.96 8.50
C LEU A 255 -4.84 -23.32 7.82
N LYS A 256 -5.33 -24.41 8.42
CA LYS A 256 -5.22 -25.76 7.83
C LYS A 256 -5.94 -25.85 6.50
N GLU A 257 -7.19 -25.38 6.41
CA GLU A 257 -7.93 -25.39 5.14
C GLU A 257 -7.30 -24.47 4.10
N SER A 258 -6.85 -23.27 4.51
CA SER A 258 -6.15 -22.33 3.64
C SER A 258 -4.86 -22.91 3.03
N ILE A 259 -4.06 -23.62 3.84
CA ILE A 259 -2.83 -24.27 3.38
C ILE A 259 -3.20 -25.44 2.48
N LYS A 260 -4.15 -26.27 2.89
CA LYS A 260 -4.56 -27.49 2.18
C LYS A 260 -5.00 -27.22 0.76
N LYS A 261 -5.87 -26.23 0.53
CA LYS A 261 -6.30 -25.88 -0.83
C LYS A 261 -5.19 -25.30 -1.71
N ARG A 262 -4.09 -24.84 -1.10
CA ARG A 262 -2.90 -24.30 -1.77
C ARG A 262 -1.80 -25.33 -2.02
N VAL A 263 -1.94 -26.57 -1.57
CA VAL A 263 -0.97 -27.64 -1.85
C VAL A 263 -1.21 -28.19 -3.26
N PRO A 264 -0.24 -28.11 -4.18
CA PRO A 264 -0.38 -28.68 -5.52
C PRO A 264 0.02 -30.17 -5.52
N ASN A 265 -0.33 -30.91 -6.57
CA ASN A 265 0.14 -32.28 -6.82
C ASN A 265 1.59 -32.32 -7.34
N ARG A 266 2.52 -31.64 -6.65
CA ARG A 266 3.96 -31.58 -6.95
C ARG A 266 4.74 -31.07 -5.74
N LYS A 267 6.07 -31.16 -5.80
CA LYS A 267 6.96 -30.64 -4.76
C LYS A 267 6.69 -29.15 -4.48
N ILE A 268 6.55 -28.82 -3.20
CA ILE A 268 6.29 -27.47 -2.71
C ILE A 268 7.47 -26.97 -1.84
N GLY A 269 7.78 -25.68 -1.94
CA GLY A 269 8.75 -25.02 -1.07
C GLY A 269 8.08 -24.15 -0.01
N VAL A 270 8.80 -23.87 1.08
CA VAL A 270 8.40 -22.88 2.09
C VAL A 270 9.51 -21.85 2.24
N LEU A 271 9.19 -20.58 2.10
CA LEU A 271 10.09 -19.49 2.49
C LEU A 271 10.20 -19.46 4.01
N PHE A 272 11.38 -19.80 4.53
CA PHE A 272 11.53 -20.19 5.92
C PHE A 272 12.55 -19.32 6.65
N SER A 273 12.07 -18.53 7.61
CA SER A 273 12.92 -17.72 8.51
C SER A 273 13.10 -18.36 9.89
N GLY A 274 12.40 -19.47 10.16
CA GLY A 274 12.24 -19.99 11.52
C GLY A 274 11.44 -19.08 12.45
N GLY A 275 10.78 -18.04 11.92
CA GLY A 275 9.76 -17.28 12.64
C GLY A 275 8.44 -18.06 12.74
N ILE A 276 7.57 -17.61 13.66
CA ILE A 276 6.30 -18.30 13.97
C ILE A 276 5.42 -18.49 12.73
N ASP A 277 5.35 -17.51 11.83
CA ASP A 277 4.50 -17.56 10.64
C ASP A 277 4.94 -18.67 9.68
N SER A 278 6.22 -18.72 9.30
CA SER A 278 6.76 -19.77 8.42
C SER A 278 6.81 -21.14 9.10
N LEU A 279 6.94 -21.18 10.43
CA LEU A 279 6.90 -22.41 11.21
C LEU A 279 5.50 -23.02 11.19
N ILE A 280 4.44 -22.22 11.37
CA ILE A 280 3.06 -22.70 11.26
C ILE A 280 2.82 -23.35 9.89
N LEU A 281 3.29 -22.72 8.80
CA LEU A 281 3.17 -23.29 7.46
C LEU A 281 3.85 -24.66 7.34
N ALA A 282 5.13 -24.75 7.75
CA ALA A 282 5.91 -25.99 7.70
C ALA A 282 5.31 -27.09 8.60
N LYS A 283 4.83 -26.74 9.79
CA LYS A 283 4.22 -27.66 10.74
C LYS A 283 2.91 -28.24 10.21
N VAL A 284 2.05 -27.40 9.61
CA VAL A 284 0.80 -27.88 9.02
C VAL A 284 1.07 -28.78 7.82
N LEU A 285 2.04 -28.45 6.96
CA LEU A 285 2.44 -29.32 5.85
C LEU A 285 2.98 -30.68 6.35
N GLN A 286 3.78 -30.67 7.42
CA GLN A 286 4.25 -31.89 8.08
C GLN A 286 3.10 -32.74 8.62
N ASP A 287 2.13 -32.12 9.31
CA ASP A 287 0.96 -32.82 9.86
C ASP A 287 0.09 -33.44 8.76
N MET A 288 0.05 -32.80 7.60
CA MET A 288 -0.62 -33.29 6.40
C MET A 288 0.22 -34.31 5.60
N LYS A 289 1.46 -34.60 6.03
CA LYS A 289 2.42 -35.50 5.36
C LYS A 289 2.71 -35.10 3.90
N VAL A 290 2.75 -33.79 3.63
CA VAL A 290 3.13 -33.25 2.32
C VAL A 290 4.65 -33.26 2.21
N ASP A 291 5.19 -33.60 1.04
CA ASP A 291 6.63 -33.46 0.76
C ASP A 291 6.97 -31.99 0.46
N PHE A 292 7.75 -31.37 1.35
CA PHE A 292 8.15 -29.97 1.22
C PHE A 292 9.63 -29.75 1.58
N THR A 293 10.18 -28.64 1.10
CA THR A 293 11.52 -28.19 1.46
C THR A 293 11.48 -26.73 1.93
N CYS A 294 12.14 -26.43 3.04
CA CYS A 294 12.33 -25.09 3.56
C CYS A 294 13.52 -24.43 2.90
N TYR A 295 13.36 -23.18 2.45
CA TYR A 295 14.42 -22.39 1.82
C TYR A 295 14.65 -21.10 2.60
N THR A 296 15.92 -20.79 2.86
CA THR A 296 16.32 -19.57 3.54
C THR A 296 17.61 -19.01 2.93
N ALA A 297 17.83 -17.71 3.12
CA ALA A 297 19.02 -17.04 2.66
C ALA A 297 19.58 -16.11 3.74
N ALA A 298 20.90 -16.01 3.79
CA ALA A 298 21.60 -15.16 4.74
C ALA A 298 22.90 -14.63 4.16
N ILE A 299 23.27 -13.43 4.61
CA ILE A 299 24.60 -12.88 4.33
C ILE A 299 25.56 -13.43 5.39
N ALA A 300 26.51 -14.24 4.95
CA ALA A 300 27.51 -14.87 5.79
C ALA A 300 28.87 -14.23 5.50
N ASP A 301 29.20 -13.19 6.27
CA ASP A 301 30.43 -12.44 6.14
C ASP A 301 31.12 -12.36 7.50
N PRO A 302 32.45 -12.63 7.62
CA PRO A 302 33.16 -12.59 8.90
C PRO A 302 33.08 -11.24 9.62
N THR A 303 32.80 -10.14 8.89
CA THR A 303 32.65 -8.81 9.46
C THR A 303 31.25 -8.54 10.03
N LEU A 304 30.30 -9.46 9.86
CA LEU A 304 28.92 -9.39 10.35
C LEU A 304 28.69 -10.46 11.41
N THR A 305 27.83 -10.15 12.38
CA THR A 305 27.33 -11.19 13.28
C THR A 305 26.40 -12.14 12.53
N ASP A 306 26.34 -13.38 12.99
CA ASP A 306 25.48 -14.40 12.40
C ASP A 306 24.04 -13.91 12.26
N ALA A 307 23.41 -14.30 11.15
CA ALA A 307 22.03 -13.96 10.83
C ALA A 307 21.06 -14.66 11.82
N PRO A 308 20.28 -13.91 12.63
CA PRO A 308 19.34 -14.51 13.58
C PRO A 308 18.32 -15.44 12.92
N ASP A 309 17.87 -15.13 11.70
CA ASP A 309 16.91 -15.97 10.97
C ASP A 309 17.54 -17.28 10.53
N LEU A 310 18.83 -17.28 10.16
CA LEU A 310 19.54 -18.51 9.82
C LEU A 310 19.67 -19.43 11.04
N ILE A 311 20.11 -18.88 12.19
CA ILE A 311 20.23 -19.64 13.44
C ILE A 311 18.87 -20.24 13.83
N SER A 312 17.81 -19.43 13.75
CA SER A 312 16.45 -19.87 14.07
C SER A 312 15.98 -20.96 13.12
N ALA A 313 16.14 -20.76 11.81
CA ALA A 313 15.74 -21.74 10.81
C ALA A 313 16.43 -23.08 11.03
N GLN A 314 17.74 -23.08 11.33
CA GLN A 314 18.50 -24.30 11.60
C GLN A 314 18.02 -25.01 12.87
N LYS A 315 17.81 -24.27 13.98
CA LYS A 315 17.31 -24.83 15.24
C LYS A 315 15.93 -25.48 15.08
N VAL A 316 14.99 -24.76 14.46
CA VAL A 316 13.63 -25.25 14.23
C VAL A 316 13.64 -26.46 13.30
N SER A 317 14.43 -26.41 12.23
CA SER A 317 14.50 -27.53 11.27
C SER A 317 15.11 -28.78 11.90
N ALA A 318 16.12 -28.63 12.76
CA ALA A 318 16.70 -29.75 13.51
C ALA A 318 15.70 -30.37 14.48
N HIS A 319 14.88 -29.55 15.17
CA HIS A 319 13.87 -30.04 16.10
C HIS A 319 12.75 -30.83 15.40
N PHE A 320 12.19 -30.28 14.33
CA PHE A 320 11.06 -30.89 13.62
C PHE A 320 11.46 -31.86 12.51
N GLY A 321 12.76 -31.96 12.19
CA GLY A 321 13.26 -32.76 11.06
C GLY A 321 12.90 -32.19 9.68
N PHE A 322 12.76 -30.86 9.55
CA PHE A 322 12.47 -30.24 8.26
C PHE A 322 13.69 -30.27 7.34
N SER A 323 13.47 -30.54 6.05
CA SER A 323 14.50 -30.37 5.02
C SER A 323 14.76 -28.88 4.80
N LEU A 324 15.91 -28.37 5.26
CA LEU A 324 16.29 -26.97 5.15
C LEU A 324 17.46 -26.79 4.17
N LYS A 325 17.27 -25.93 3.17
CA LYS A 325 18.34 -25.45 2.29
C LYS A 325 18.64 -23.98 2.56
N VAL A 326 19.93 -23.68 2.69
CA VAL A 326 20.43 -22.35 3.04
C VAL A 326 21.31 -21.82 1.91
N LYS A 327 20.95 -20.67 1.34
CA LYS A 327 21.84 -19.89 0.48
C LYS A 327 22.64 -18.89 1.32
N LYS A 328 23.95 -19.10 1.40
CA LYS A 328 24.88 -18.15 2.03
C LYS A 328 25.64 -17.39 0.96
N ILE A 329 25.69 -16.06 1.06
CA ILE A 329 26.49 -15.20 0.18
C ILE A 329 27.39 -14.26 1.00
N LYS A 330 28.52 -13.86 0.42
CA LYS A 330 29.44 -12.88 1.01
C LYS A 330 29.01 -11.45 0.70
N LEU A 331 29.53 -10.48 1.45
CA LEU A 331 29.21 -9.05 1.25
C LEU A 331 29.57 -8.54 -0.15
N GLU A 332 30.63 -9.07 -0.75
CA GLU A 332 31.11 -8.68 -2.09
C GLU A 332 30.15 -9.10 -3.21
N GLU A 333 29.40 -10.19 -3.01
CA GLU A 333 28.44 -10.70 -3.98
C GLU A 333 27.12 -9.92 -3.97
N VAL A 334 26.79 -9.30 -2.83
CA VAL A 334 25.52 -8.59 -2.61
C VAL A 334 25.29 -7.53 -3.68
N GLU A 335 26.29 -6.73 -4.04
CA GLU A 335 26.14 -5.69 -5.07
C GLU A 335 25.70 -6.25 -6.42
N ASN A 336 26.21 -7.42 -6.82
CA ASN A 336 25.83 -8.06 -8.08
C ASN A 336 24.35 -8.45 -8.08
N TYR A 337 23.84 -8.91 -6.93
CA TYR A 337 22.41 -9.18 -6.79
C TYR A 337 21.58 -7.89 -6.74
N LEU A 338 22.06 -6.82 -6.11
CA LEU A 338 21.34 -5.52 -6.08
C LEU A 338 21.14 -4.95 -7.49
N LYS A 339 22.13 -5.11 -8.38
CA LYS A 339 22.05 -4.75 -9.81
C LYS A 339 20.96 -5.50 -10.58
N ILE A 340 20.58 -6.69 -10.12
CA ILE A 340 19.50 -7.50 -10.72
C ILE A 340 18.17 -7.17 -10.05
N ILE A 341 18.13 -7.14 -8.73
CA ILE A 341 16.90 -7.07 -7.94
C ILE A 341 16.20 -5.73 -8.08
N ALA A 342 16.93 -4.61 -7.97
CA ALA A 342 16.30 -3.29 -8.00
C ALA A 342 15.56 -3.02 -9.34
N PRO A 343 16.16 -3.30 -10.52
CA PRO A 343 15.41 -3.26 -11.79
C PRO A 343 14.32 -4.33 -11.89
N LEU A 344 14.51 -5.50 -11.29
CA LEU A 344 13.54 -6.59 -11.35
C LEU A 344 12.24 -6.20 -10.64
N ILE A 345 12.32 -5.66 -9.41
CA ILE A 345 11.14 -5.26 -8.62
C ILE A 345 10.62 -3.86 -8.95
N GLU A 346 11.34 -3.12 -9.80
CA GLU A 346 10.99 -1.76 -10.24
C GLU A 346 10.88 -0.76 -9.08
N ASP A 347 11.79 -0.91 -8.11
CA ASP A 347 11.86 -0.10 -6.90
C ASP A 347 13.29 -0.11 -6.32
N SER A 348 13.72 1.02 -5.76
CA SER A 348 15.00 1.17 -5.05
C SER A 348 14.83 1.44 -3.55
N ASN A 349 13.62 1.30 -3.01
CA ASN A 349 13.35 1.36 -1.59
C ASN A 349 14.19 0.32 -0.82
N VAL A 350 14.89 0.78 0.22
CA VAL A 350 15.84 -0.03 1.00
C VAL A 350 15.20 -1.28 1.58
N ILE A 351 13.96 -1.18 2.10
CA ILE A 351 13.26 -2.31 2.70
C ILE A 351 12.87 -3.32 1.63
N LYS A 352 12.26 -2.85 0.52
CA LYS A 352 11.84 -3.74 -0.57
C LYS A 352 13.03 -4.46 -1.21
N VAL A 353 14.12 -3.74 -1.50
CA VAL A 353 15.33 -4.35 -2.06
C VAL A 353 15.97 -5.33 -1.07
N GLY A 354 16.03 -4.97 0.23
CA GLY A 354 16.60 -5.82 1.28
C GLY A 354 15.84 -7.11 1.50
N VAL A 355 14.50 -7.08 1.53
CA VAL A 355 13.67 -8.29 1.60
C VAL A 355 13.73 -9.07 0.29
N GLY A 356 13.73 -8.35 -0.84
CA GLY A 356 13.80 -8.93 -2.16
C GLY A 356 15.07 -9.74 -2.39
N LEU A 357 16.21 -9.30 -1.85
CA LEU A 357 17.46 -10.07 -1.88
C LEU A 357 17.32 -11.44 -1.21
N THR A 358 16.71 -11.50 -0.03
CA THR A 358 16.51 -12.76 0.69
C THR A 358 15.59 -13.70 -0.08
N PHE A 359 14.49 -13.17 -0.64
CA PHE A 359 13.56 -13.95 -1.46
C PHE A 359 14.23 -14.45 -2.74
N TYR A 360 14.98 -13.60 -3.43
CA TYR A 360 15.66 -13.94 -4.69
C TYR A 360 16.61 -15.13 -4.49
N LEU A 361 17.45 -15.06 -3.45
CA LEU A 361 18.41 -16.10 -3.13
C LEU A 361 17.75 -17.42 -2.72
N ALA A 362 16.65 -17.36 -1.95
CA ALA A 362 15.89 -18.55 -1.58
C ALA A 362 15.22 -19.19 -2.81
N CYS A 363 14.65 -18.38 -3.70
CA CYS A 363 14.04 -18.84 -4.96
C CYS A 363 15.08 -19.44 -5.91
N GLU A 364 16.30 -18.91 -5.96
CA GLU A 364 17.39 -19.45 -6.77
C GLU A 364 17.71 -20.90 -6.37
N GLU A 365 17.77 -21.19 -5.07
CA GLU A 365 17.97 -22.57 -4.57
C GLU A 365 16.74 -23.45 -4.77
N ALA A 366 15.52 -22.93 -4.56
CA ALA A 366 14.30 -23.67 -4.81
C ALA A 366 14.15 -24.09 -6.28
N LYS A 367 14.56 -23.21 -7.21
CA LYS A 367 14.54 -23.50 -8.65
C LYS A 367 15.47 -24.67 -9.03
N LYS A 368 16.63 -24.79 -8.39
CA LYS A 368 17.57 -25.92 -8.61
C LYS A 368 16.94 -27.26 -8.25
N ASP A 369 16.01 -27.25 -7.31
CA ASP A 369 15.26 -28.43 -6.86
C ASP A 369 14.00 -28.73 -7.68
N GLY A 370 13.75 -27.98 -8.76
CA GLY A 370 12.55 -28.12 -9.58
C GLY A 370 11.27 -27.68 -8.87
N VAL A 371 11.36 -26.92 -7.77
CA VAL A 371 10.19 -26.36 -7.09
C VAL A 371 9.51 -25.36 -8.02
N LYS A 372 8.21 -25.52 -8.24
CA LYS A 372 7.38 -24.59 -9.02
C LYS A 372 6.42 -23.78 -8.15
N VAL A 373 6.21 -24.15 -6.89
CA VAL A 373 5.29 -23.48 -5.97
C VAL A 373 5.97 -23.28 -4.62
N MET A 374 5.88 -22.08 -4.06
CA MET A 374 6.34 -21.77 -2.72
C MET A 374 5.25 -21.12 -1.86
N LEU A 375 5.18 -21.52 -0.59
CA LEU A 375 4.37 -20.85 0.42
C LEU A 375 5.17 -19.77 1.14
N SER A 376 4.49 -18.68 1.50
CA SER A 376 5.03 -17.61 2.33
C SER A 376 4.05 -17.19 3.42
N GLY A 377 4.62 -16.73 4.54
CA GLY A 377 3.88 -16.22 5.71
C GLY A 377 3.41 -14.77 5.59
N ILE A 378 3.43 -14.18 4.39
CA ILE A 378 2.98 -12.81 4.12
C ILE A 378 1.51 -12.65 4.51
N GLY A 379 1.15 -11.55 5.15
CA GLY A 379 -0.21 -11.28 5.66
C GLY A 379 -0.36 -11.57 7.15
N SER A 380 0.49 -12.42 7.73
CA SER A 380 0.37 -12.77 9.15
C SER A 380 0.53 -11.57 10.08
N GLU A 381 1.39 -10.60 9.73
CA GLU A 381 1.62 -9.42 10.56
C GLU A 381 0.40 -8.48 10.52
N GLU A 382 -0.23 -8.32 9.36
CA GLU A 382 -1.44 -7.51 9.13
C GLU A 382 -2.67 -8.12 9.80
N LEU A 383 -2.76 -9.44 9.90
CA LEU A 383 -3.93 -10.09 10.52
C LEU A 383 -3.87 -10.14 12.05
N PHE A 384 -2.68 -10.44 12.59
CA PHE A 384 -2.50 -10.73 14.01
C PHE A 384 -1.72 -9.63 14.74
N ALA A 385 -1.62 -8.45 14.16
CA ALA A 385 -1.05 -7.26 14.78
C ALA A 385 0.44 -7.44 15.18
N GLY A 386 1.29 -7.73 14.20
CA GLY A 386 2.69 -8.10 14.45
C GLY A 386 3.77 -7.02 14.24
N TYR A 387 3.40 -5.83 13.77
CA TYR A 387 4.26 -4.65 13.77
C TYR A 387 4.12 -3.79 15.03
N GLU A 388 5.16 -2.98 15.31
CA GLU A 388 5.16 -1.99 16.40
C GLU A 388 4.09 -0.90 16.23
N ARG A 389 3.81 -0.46 14.99
CA ARG A 389 2.72 0.49 14.71
C ARG A 389 1.35 0.01 15.20
N HIS A 390 1.12 -1.31 15.24
CA HIS A 390 -0.14 -1.84 15.77
C HIS A 390 -0.24 -1.68 17.29
N GLN A 391 0.87 -1.86 18.02
CA GLN A 391 0.91 -1.66 19.48
C GLN A 391 0.67 -0.20 19.85
N ASN A 392 1.10 0.72 18.99
CA ASN A 392 0.94 2.16 19.18
C ASN A 392 -0.39 2.72 18.66
N SER A 393 -1.27 1.87 18.09
CA SER A 393 -2.54 2.30 17.52
C SER A 393 -3.64 2.36 18.58
N LEU A 394 -4.52 3.36 18.49
CA LEU A 394 -5.75 3.44 19.29
C LEU A 394 -6.77 2.36 18.88
N ASP A 395 -6.81 2.00 17.59
CA ASP A 395 -7.61 0.92 17.05
C ASP A 395 -6.70 -0.06 16.31
N VAL A 396 -6.37 -1.16 16.98
CA VAL A 396 -5.47 -2.21 16.45
C VAL A 396 -6.07 -2.85 15.19
N ASN A 397 -7.38 -3.10 15.17
CA ASN A 397 -8.04 -3.79 14.06
C ASN A 397 -8.17 -2.87 12.83
N ALA A 398 -8.42 -1.58 13.03
CA ALA A 398 -8.37 -0.60 11.94
C ALA A 398 -6.96 -0.49 11.34
N GLU A 399 -5.91 -0.48 12.16
CA GLU A 399 -4.52 -0.41 11.68
C GLU A 399 -4.07 -1.70 10.95
N CYS A 400 -4.58 -2.85 11.41
CA CYS A 400 -4.46 -4.14 10.73
C CYS A 400 -5.10 -4.08 9.32
N LEU A 401 -6.36 -3.61 9.24
CA LEU A 401 -7.07 -3.42 7.98
C LEU A 401 -6.36 -2.42 7.06
N ALA A 402 -5.86 -1.30 7.60
CA ALA A 402 -5.10 -0.31 6.85
C ALA A 402 -3.80 -0.89 6.26
N GLY A 403 -3.12 -1.77 7.02
CA GLY A 403 -1.97 -2.54 6.53
C GLY A 403 -2.34 -3.43 5.35
N LEU A 404 -3.45 -4.16 5.45
CA LEU A 404 -3.94 -5.05 4.41
C LEU A 404 -4.35 -4.29 3.14
N LEU A 405 -4.97 -3.11 3.26
CA LEU A 405 -5.34 -2.26 2.12
C LEU A 405 -4.15 -1.85 1.23
N LYS A 406 -2.92 -1.87 1.77
CA LYS A 406 -1.69 -1.47 1.08
C LYS A 406 -0.72 -2.61 0.79
N ILE A 407 -1.08 -3.85 1.13
CA ILE A 407 -0.17 -4.99 1.02
C ILE A 407 0.22 -5.31 -0.42
N TYR A 408 -0.68 -5.08 -1.39
CA TYR A 408 -0.42 -5.33 -2.81
C TYR A 408 0.73 -4.47 -3.36
N GLU A 409 0.77 -3.19 -2.95
CA GLU A 409 1.77 -2.21 -3.36
C GLU A 409 3.10 -2.37 -2.59
N ARG A 410 3.01 -2.78 -1.32
CA ARG A 410 4.16 -2.84 -0.40
C ARG A 410 4.95 -4.16 -0.49
N ASP A 411 4.24 -5.29 -0.56
CA ASP A 411 4.83 -6.63 -0.44
C ASP A 411 4.57 -7.51 -1.66
N LEU A 412 3.30 -7.66 -2.05
CA LEU A 412 2.92 -8.71 -3.01
C LEU A 412 3.53 -8.49 -4.39
N TYR A 413 3.58 -7.24 -4.89
CA TYR A 413 4.23 -6.97 -6.18
C TYR A 413 5.71 -7.38 -6.20
N ARG A 414 6.47 -6.98 -5.16
CA ARG A 414 7.90 -7.31 -5.02
C ARG A 414 8.09 -8.83 -5.03
N ASP A 415 7.33 -9.53 -4.20
CA ASP A 415 7.52 -10.96 -3.98
C ASP A 415 7.04 -11.80 -5.18
N ASP A 416 5.95 -11.39 -5.83
CA ASP A 416 5.48 -11.99 -7.08
C ASP A 416 6.54 -11.87 -8.17
N VAL A 417 7.08 -10.68 -8.44
CA VAL A 417 8.02 -10.49 -9.54
C VAL A 417 9.34 -11.27 -9.30
N ILE A 418 9.80 -11.35 -8.06
CA ILE A 418 11.01 -12.13 -7.71
C ILE A 418 10.80 -13.63 -7.86
N THR A 419 9.69 -14.15 -7.33
CA THR A 419 9.39 -15.58 -7.41
C THR A 419 9.15 -15.99 -8.86
N MET A 420 8.43 -15.17 -9.61
CA MET A 420 8.17 -15.40 -11.03
C MET A 420 9.38 -15.25 -11.93
N HIS A 421 10.37 -14.44 -11.59
CA HIS A 421 11.67 -14.44 -12.28
C HIS A 421 12.32 -15.84 -12.29
N HIS A 422 12.11 -16.60 -11.22
CA HIS A 422 12.61 -17.96 -11.08
C HIS A 422 11.65 -19.02 -11.67
N GLY A 423 10.48 -18.62 -12.17
CA GLY A 423 9.42 -19.54 -12.58
C GLY A 423 8.81 -20.28 -11.41
N ILE A 424 8.73 -19.63 -10.25
CA ILE A 424 8.14 -20.17 -9.01
C ILE A 424 6.91 -19.34 -8.68
N GLU A 425 5.78 -20.01 -8.50
CA GLU A 425 4.58 -19.37 -8.02
C GLU A 425 4.57 -19.21 -6.51
N LEU A 426 4.33 -17.98 -6.06
CA LEU A 426 4.07 -17.67 -4.67
C LEU A 426 2.60 -17.92 -4.30
N ARG A 427 2.38 -18.59 -3.18
CA ARG A 427 1.05 -18.71 -2.54
C ARG A 427 1.14 -18.23 -1.10
N VAL A 428 0.08 -17.56 -0.64
CA VAL A 428 0.06 -16.78 0.60
C VAL A 428 -1.12 -17.22 1.50
N PRO A 429 -0.99 -18.34 2.23
CA PRO A 429 -2.10 -18.91 3.02
C PRO A 429 -2.67 -17.96 4.09
N PHE A 430 -1.86 -17.05 4.61
CA PHE A 430 -2.35 -16.04 5.56
C PHE A 430 -3.27 -15.00 4.91
N LEU A 431 -3.26 -14.86 3.58
CA LEU A 431 -4.13 -13.94 2.85
C LEU A 431 -5.40 -14.60 2.32
N ASP A 432 -5.79 -15.70 2.95
CA ASP A 432 -7.01 -16.39 2.61
C ASP A 432 -8.26 -15.61 3.02
N HIS A 433 -9.25 -15.51 2.12
CA HIS A 433 -10.45 -14.71 2.35
C HIS A 433 -11.14 -15.02 3.70
N ASP A 434 -11.34 -16.29 4.01
CA ASP A 434 -12.05 -16.70 5.24
C ASP A 434 -11.20 -16.47 6.49
N LEU A 435 -9.89 -16.68 6.39
CA LEU A 435 -8.96 -16.38 7.48
C LEU A 435 -8.90 -14.87 7.76
N ILE A 436 -8.83 -14.03 6.72
CA ILE A 436 -8.82 -12.57 6.84
C ILE A 436 -10.13 -12.10 7.48
N SER A 437 -11.27 -12.53 6.92
CA SER A 437 -12.61 -12.15 7.37
C SER A 437 -12.83 -12.48 8.84
N TYR A 438 -12.29 -13.62 9.30
CA TYR A 438 -12.34 -14.01 10.71
C TYR A 438 -11.31 -13.23 11.55
N ALA A 439 -10.05 -13.18 11.12
CA ALA A 439 -8.96 -12.60 11.92
C ALA A 439 -9.14 -11.11 12.19
N LEU A 440 -9.68 -10.34 11.23
CA LEU A 440 -9.93 -8.91 11.40
C LEU A 440 -11.02 -8.59 12.44
N LYS A 441 -11.88 -9.56 12.77
CA LYS A 441 -12.96 -9.43 13.76
C LYS A 441 -12.57 -9.97 15.15
N ILE A 442 -11.35 -10.49 15.31
CA ILE A 442 -10.85 -10.92 16.62
C ILE A 442 -10.65 -9.69 17.50
N PRO A 443 -11.12 -9.68 18.77
CA PRO A 443 -10.89 -8.58 19.71
C PRO A 443 -9.41 -8.20 19.82
N ALA A 444 -9.12 -6.89 19.83
CA ALA A 444 -7.75 -6.37 19.85
C ALA A 444 -6.93 -6.89 21.05
N GLU A 445 -7.59 -7.04 22.21
CA GLU A 445 -7.02 -7.58 23.46
C GLU A 445 -6.44 -8.99 23.34
N TYR A 446 -6.86 -9.78 22.34
CA TYR A 446 -6.30 -11.10 22.10
C TYR A 446 -5.08 -11.06 21.18
N LYS A 447 -4.89 -9.99 20.39
CA LYS A 447 -3.78 -9.87 19.44
C LYS A 447 -2.52 -9.30 20.09
N ILE A 448 -2.67 -8.36 21.03
CA ILE A 448 -1.59 -7.61 21.68
C ILE A 448 -1.90 -7.47 23.17
N ASN A 449 -0.88 -7.54 24.03
CA ASN A 449 -1.00 -7.15 25.42
C ASN A 449 -0.87 -5.62 25.49
N CYS A 450 -2.00 -4.95 25.71
CA CYS A 450 -2.01 -3.55 26.11
C CYS A 450 -1.70 -3.46 27.61
N GLU A 451 -0.48 -3.83 28.01
CA GLU A 451 0.06 -3.20 29.23
C GLU A 451 0.26 -1.74 28.84
N LYS A 452 -0.75 -0.92 29.15
CA LYS A 452 -0.51 0.50 29.34
C LYS A 452 0.55 0.54 30.45
N GLU A 453 1.79 0.89 30.12
CA GLU A 453 2.71 1.43 31.13
C GLU A 453 2.06 2.71 31.65
N GLY A 454 1.17 2.55 32.61
CA GLY A 454 0.39 3.59 33.24
C GLY A 454 0.04 3.12 34.63
N ASN A 455 0.63 3.81 35.61
CA ASN A 455 0.25 3.85 37.04
C ASN A 455 1.07 3.07 38.07
N GLU A 456 2.38 2.85 37.87
CA GLU A 456 3.31 2.59 39.00
C GLU A 456 4.64 3.38 38.94
N LYS A 457 4.73 4.43 38.12
CA LYS A 457 5.86 5.39 38.16
C LYS A 457 5.46 6.80 38.60
N GLU A 458 4.31 6.95 39.24
CA GLU A 458 3.91 8.23 39.87
C GLU A 458 4.26 8.35 41.35
N GLU A 459 4.77 7.29 42.01
CA GLU A 459 5.19 7.39 43.42
C GLU A 459 6.69 7.25 43.68
N ASP A 460 7.50 6.77 42.72
CA ASP A 460 8.97 6.68 42.89
C ASP A 460 9.76 7.79 42.19
N TYR A 461 9.12 8.64 41.37
CA TYR A 461 9.79 9.78 40.74
C TYR A 461 10.01 10.98 41.70
N ASN A 462 9.47 10.92 42.93
CA ASN A 462 9.61 11.96 43.95
C ASN A 462 10.54 11.60 45.13
N LYS A 463 11.18 10.41 45.16
CA LYS A 463 12.18 10.07 46.19
C LYS A 463 13.63 10.15 45.71
N GLU A 464 13.93 9.86 44.43
CA GLU A 464 15.32 9.88 43.93
C GLU A 464 15.87 11.27 43.58
N LYS A 465 15.05 12.33 43.65
CA LYS A 465 15.49 13.72 43.36
C LYS A 465 15.88 14.53 44.60
N ILE A 466 15.79 13.95 45.80
CA ILE A 466 16.19 14.60 47.06
C ILE A 466 17.56 14.12 47.58
N GLU A 467 18.07 12.96 47.15
CA GLU A 467 19.36 12.44 47.66
C GLU A 467 20.58 12.55 46.71
N LYS A 468 20.41 13.05 45.47
CA LYS A 468 21.55 13.36 44.58
C LYS A 468 21.94 14.83 44.60
N LYS A 469 22.10 15.36 45.82
CA LYS A 469 22.94 16.53 46.13
C LYS A 469 23.69 16.23 47.42
N ASN A 470 24.59 15.25 47.39
CA ASN A 470 25.81 15.23 48.20
C ASN A 470 26.68 14.01 47.87
N LYS A 471 27.98 14.31 47.72
CA LYS A 471 29.16 13.41 47.76
C LYS A 471 29.65 12.81 46.44
N THR A 472 30.59 13.58 45.89
CA THR A 472 31.81 13.20 45.18
C THR A 472 32.65 12.15 45.93
N ASN A 473 33.40 11.35 45.14
CA ASN A 473 34.52 10.44 45.50
C ASN A 473 34.11 9.17 46.26
N VAL A 474 34.39 7.93 45.84
CA VAL A 474 35.68 7.30 45.49
C VAL A 474 35.44 6.05 44.62
N LYS A 475 36.43 5.72 43.79
CA LYS A 475 36.56 4.57 42.87
C LYS A 475 36.72 3.19 43.58
N LYS A 476 36.41 2.15 42.79
CA LYS A 476 37.03 0.80 42.72
C LYS A 476 36.58 -0.28 43.71
N GLU A 477 36.62 -1.52 43.19
CA GLU A 477 36.36 -2.83 43.82
C GLU A 477 34.86 -3.08 44.05
N THR A 478 34.17 -4.03 43.42
CA THR A 478 34.49 -5.44 43.14
C THR A 478 33.72 -5.91 41.90
N LYS A 479 34.45 -6.32 40.85
CA LYS A 479 33.94 -7.15 39.76
C LYS A 479 34.50 -8.55 39.97
N GLU A 480 33.83 -9.35 40.80
CA GLU A 480 33.97 -10.80 40.89
C GLU A 480 32.87 -11.27 41.86
N ASN A 481 32.20 -12.38 41.53
CA ASN A 481 31.05 -12.97 42.22
C ASN A 481 29.64 -12.46 41.85
N LYS A 482 29.29 -12.54 40.56
CA LYS A 482 27.94 -12.90 40.06
C LYS A 482 28.09 -13.53 38.67
N LYS A 483 28.80 -14.66 38.62
CA LYS A 483 28.64 -15.68 37.59
C LYS A 483 28.08 -16.88 38.33
N ASP A 484 27.14 -17.56 37.68
CA ASP A 484 26.37 -18.71 38.14
C ASP A 484 25.00 -18.27 38.72
N GLU A 485 23.92 -18.76 38.08
CA GLU A 485 22.48 -18.44 38.24
C GLU A 485 21.88 -17.30 37.37
N GLU A 486 21.98 -17.39 36.04
CA GLU A 486 20.94 -16.85 35.14
C GLU A 486 20.76 -17.79 33.93
N ASP A 487 20.26 -19.00 34.18
CA ASP A 487 19.67 -19.84 33.14
C ASP A 487 18.19 -19.46 32.94
N GLY A 488 17.82 -19.10 31.70
CA GLY A 488 16.48 -19.42 31.19
C GLY A 488 15.36 -18.35 31.16
N LYS A 489 15.64 -17.03 31.13
CA LYS A 489 14.58 -16.05 30.79
C LYS A 489 14.44 -15.88 29.27
N VAL A 490 13.44 -16.52 28.67
CA VAL A 490 13.01 -16.25 27.29
C VAL A 490 12.33 -14.87 27.26
N GLU A 491 12.92 -13.88 26.60
CA GLU A 491 12.25 -12.61 26.28
C GLU A 491 10.98 -12.91 25.47
N SER A 492 9.80 -12.71 26.07
CA SER A 492 8.51 -12.91 25.41
C SER A 492 8.17 -11.75 24.47
N ASP A 493 7.71 -12.08 23.25
CA ASP A 493 7.25 -11.09 22.27
C ASP A 493 5.78 -10.73 22.54
N ASN A 494 5.49 -9.44 22.72
CA ASN A 494 4.15 -8.91 23.05
C ASN A 494 3.25 -8.71 21.81
N LYS A 495 3.52 -9.44 20.73
CA LYS A 495 2.88 -9.29 19.41
C LYS A 495 2.39 -10.63 18.90
N LYS A 496 1.28 -10.62 18.15
CA LYS A 496 0.65 -11.83 17.58
C LYS A 496 0.28 -12.86 18.64
N ILE A 497 -0.18 -12.41 19.80
CA ILE A 497 -0.39 -13.25 20.98
C ILE A 497 -1.33 -14.42 20.67
N ILE A 498 -2.52 -14.15 20.15
CA ILE A 498 -3.49 -15.19 19.80
C ILE A 498 -2.93 -16.21 18.79
N LEU A 499 -2.09 -15.79 17.84
CA LEU A 499 -1.47 -16.69 16.87
C LEU A 499 -0.40 -17.58 17.53
N ARG A 500 0.40 -17.02 18.44
CA ARG A 500 1.43 -17.75 19.20
C ARG A 500 0.80 -18.77 20.16
N GLU A 501 -0.27 -18.39 20.85
CA GLU A 501 -1.05 -19.32 21.67
C GLU A 501 -1.72 -20.39 20.82
N THR A 502 -2.25 -20.05 19.65
CA THR A 502 -2.80 -21.04 18.70
C THR A 502 -1.72 -22.04 18.28
N ALA A 503 -0.53 -21.55 17.95
CA ALA A 503 0.60 -22.38 17.57
C ALA A 503 1.01 -23.34 18.71
N GLN A 504 1.07 -22.84 19.94
CA GLN A 504 1.43 -23.62 21.11
C GLN A 504 0.35 -24.65 21.47
N ASP A 505 -0.88 -24.19 21.68
CA ASP A 505 -1.92 -24.96 22.35
C ASP A 505 -2.68 -25.87 21.39
N VAL A 506 -2.73 -25.53 20.10
CA VAL A 506 -3.53 -26.25 19.09
C VAL A 506 -2.66 -26.94 18.04
N LEU A 507 -1.57 -26.31 17.60
CA LEU A 507 -0.64 -26.89 16.62
C LEU A 507 0.53 -27.66 17.25
N ASN A 508 0.59 -27.72 18.58
CA ASN A 508 1.62 -28.41 19.37
C ASN A 508 3.05 -27.94 19.02
N ILE A 509 3.23 -26.64 18.78
CA ILE A 509 4.55 -26.05 18.59
C ILE A 509 5.14 -25.74 19.99
N PRO A 510 6.37 -26.20 20.30
CA PRO A 510 6.99 -25.92 21.59
C PRO A 510 7.06 -24.44 21.93
N LYS A 511 6.88 -24.12 23.23
CA LYS A 511 6.87 -22.74 23.75
C LYS A 511 8.10 -21.93 23.32
N GLU A 512 9.27 -22.54 23.29
CA GLU A 512 10.54 -21.91 22.87
C GLU A 512 10.50 -21.35 21.44
N PHE A 513 9.77 -22.00 20.53
CA PHE A 513 9.63 -21.55 19.14
C PHE A 513 8.40 -20.66 18.98
N ALA A 514 7.30 -20.99 19.68
CA ALA A 514 6.05 -20.25 19.63
C ALA A 514 6.20 -18.80 20.14
N TRP A 515 7.03 -18.57 21.16
CA TRP A 515 7.21 -17.26 21.80
C TRP A 515 8.51 -16.56 21.43
N ARG A 516 9.26 -17.09 20.46
CA ARG A 516 10.48 -16.43 19.97
C ARG A 516 10.17 -15.04 19.42
N LYS A 517 10.93 -14.05 19.88
CA LYS A 517 10.97 -12.70 19.32
C LYS A 517 11.46 -12.72 17.87
N LYS A 518 10.68 -12.13 16.97
CA LYS A 518 11.00 -12.07 15.53
C LYS A 518 11.56 -10.69 15.17
N GLN A 519 12.63 -10.65 14.36
CA GLN A 519 13.09 -9.43 13.70
C GLN A 519 12.55 -9.40 12.27
N ALA A 520 12.40 -8.20 11.68
CA ALA A 520 12.01 -8.10 10.27
C ALA A 520 13.07 -8.73 9.36
N ALA A 521 12.65 -9.30 8.23
CA ALA A 521 13.49 -10.17 7.40
C ALA A 521 14.82 -9.52 6.97
N GLN A 522 14.82 -8.22 6.66
CA GLN A 522 16.03 -7.48 6.28
C GLN A 522 17.07 -7.35 7.42
N TYR A 523 16.61 -7.36 8.67
CA TYR A 523 17.48 -7.34 9.85
C TYR A 523 17.89 -8.76 10.26
N GLY A 524 16.96 -9.71 10.19
CA GLY A 524 17.19 -11.11 10.53
C GLY A 524 18.14 -11.83 9.57
N SER A 525 18.15 -11.44 8.29
CA SER A 525 19.09 -11.94 7.26
C SER A 525 20.35 -11.08 7.10
N LYS A 526 20.45 -9.95 7.82
CA LYS A 526 21.54 -8.93 7.75
C LYS A 526 21.67 -8.19 6.41
N THR A 527 20.68 -8.24 5.52
CA THR A 527 20.70 -7.51 4.24
C THR A 527 20.78 -6.00 4.43
N ASP A 528 20.07 -5.44 5.42
CA ASP A 528 20.11 -4.00 5.69
C ASP A 528 21.52 -3.51 6.06
N ARG A 529 22.22 -4.23 6.95
CA ARG A 529 23.60 -3.91 7.35
C ARG A 529 24.59 -4.10 6.21
N ALA A 530 24.36 -5.08 5.34
CA ALA A 530 25.20 -5.28 4.17
C ALA A 530 25.09 -4.11 3.18
N ILE A 531 23.87 -3.67 2.87
CA ILE A 531 23.63 -2.49 2.03
C ILE A 531 24.25 -1.25 2.67
N GLU A 532 24.13 -1.08 3.99
CA GLU A 532 24.76 0.04 4.71
C GLU A 532 26.29 0.05 4.55
N LYS A 533 26.95 -1.11 4.74
CA LYS A 533 28.39 -1.22 4.58
C LYS A 533 28.84 -0.96 3.15
N LEU A 534 28.10 -1.47 2.15
CA LEU A 534 28.39 -1.22 0.74
C LEU A 534 28.23 0.26 0.38
N ALA A 535 27.15 0.91 0.83
CA ALA A 535 26.93 2.34 0.63
C ALA A 535 28.08 3.17 1.21
N LYS A 536 28.54 2.86 2.43
CA LYS A 536 29.70 3.52 3.07
C LYS A 536 31.00 3.28 2.29
N ARG A 537 31.27 2.05 1.85
CA ARG A 537 32.47 1.71 1.04
C ARG A 537 32.48 2.46 -0.29
N ALA A 538 31.32 2.61 -0.91
CA ALA A 538 31.13 3.34 -2.15
C ALA A 538 31.00 4.87 -1.95
N LYS A 539 31.18 5.38 -0.73
CA LYS A 539 31.13 6.82 -0.37
C LYS A 539 29.78 7.50 -0.66
N PHE A 540 28.67 6.80 -0.47
CA PHE A 540 27.33 7.38 -0.53
C PHE A 540 26.84 7.83 0.86
N ASP A 541 26.12 8.95 0.91
CA ASP A 541 25.59 9.52 2.16
C ASP A 541 24.45 8.69 2.78
N SER A 542 23.78 7.86 1.99
CA SER A 542 22.67 7.02 2.45
C SER A 542 22.51 5.74 1.64
N LYS A 543 21.89 4.72 2.26
CA LYS A 543 21.47 3.47 1.59
C LYS A 543 20.58 3.74 0.38
N SER A 544 19.65 4.70 0.50
CA SER A 544 18.74 5.09 -0.58
C SER A 544 19.51 5.64 -1.78
N SER A 545 20.45 6.57 -1.56
CA SER A 545 21.28 7.14 -2.64
C SER A 545 22.11 6.06 -3.34
N TYR A 546 22.68 5.12 -2.58
CA TYR A 546 23.42 3.97 -3.13
C TYR A 546 22.53 3.07 -3.99
N LEU A 547 21.30 2.74 -3.56
CA LEU A 547 20.40 1.87 -4.33
C LEU A 547 19.83 2.55 -5.59
N LYS A 548 19.68 3.88 -5.60
CA LYS A 548 19.23 4.64 -6.77
C LYS A 548 20.15 4.49 -7.98
N GLN A 549 21.43 4.15 -7.79
CA GLN A 549 22.33 3.90 -8.91
C GLN A 549 21.94 2.64 -9.70
N PHE A 550 21.31 1.65 -9.05
CA PHE A 550 20.91 0.40 -9.68
C PHE A 550 19.53 0.48 -10.33
N TYR A 551 18.64 1.28 -9.73
CA TYR A 551 17.36 1.59 -10.32
C TYR A 551 16.93 3.00 -9.92
N ASN A 552 17.17 3.94 -10.82
CA ASN A 552 16.71 5.30 -10.66
C ASN A 552 15.30 5.39 -11.27
N ARG A 553 14.29 5.12 -10.43
CA ARG A 553 12.94 5.55 -10.75
C ARG A 553 12.83 7.01 -10.37
N PRO A 554 12.77 7.96 -11.33
CA PRO A 554 12.14 9.21 -11.01
C PRO A 554 10.69 8.87 -10.70
N ASN A 555 10.34 8.86 -9.41
CA ASN A 555 8.95 9.13 -9.09
C ASN A 555 8.60 10.48 -9.72
N VAL A 556 7.36 10.61 -10.18
CA VAL A 556 6.87 11.82 -10.85
C VAL A 556 7.36 13.07 -10.11
N LYS A 557 7.84 14.05 -10.87
CA LYS A 557 8.23 15.34 -10.30
C LYS A 557 7.01 16.03 -9.74
N LEU A 558 7.05 16.42 -8.47
CA LEU A 558 5.91 17.03 -7.80
C LEU A 558 6.15 18.50 -7.52
N GLY A 559 5.11 19.30 -7.75
CA GLY A 559 4.96 20.61 -7.13
C GLY A 559 4.20 20.46 -5.83
N ALA A 560 4.64 21.06 -4.72
CA ALA A 560 3.88 21.01 -3.47
C ALA A 560 3.19 22.35 -3.20
N LEU A 561 1.87 22.32 -2.99
CA LEU A 561 1.15 23.48 -2.48
C LEU A 561 1.59 23.74 -1.04
N PHE A 562 2.16 24.91 -0.79
CA PHE A 562 2.92 25.19 0.42
C PHE A 562 2.42 26.43 1.15
N SER A 563 2.02 26.22 2.41
CA SER A 563 1.40 27.23 3.29
C SER A 563 2.27 27.63 4.47
N SER A 564 3.50 27.11 4.59
CA SER A 564 4.40 27.21 5.76
C SER A 564 3.98 26.48 7.04
N GLY A 565 2.74 25.98 7.09
CA GLY A 565 2.18 25.25 8.22
C GLY A 565 2.59 23.78 8.31
N LYS A 566 2.09 23.13 9.37
CA LYS A 566 2.38 21.72 9.67
C LYS A 566 1.94 20.78 8.55
N ASP A 567 0.75 20.98 7.99
CA ASP A 567 0.12 20.01 7.08
C ASP A 567 0.82 19.97 5.73
N SER A 568 1.05 21.13 5.13
CA SER A 568 1.78 21.20 3.86
C SER A 568 3.23 20.72 4.01
N THR A 569 3.89 21.02 5.13
CA THR A 569 5.25 20.54 5.41
C THR A 569 5.28 19.02 5.65
N TYR A 570 4.28 18.48 6.35
CA TYR A 570 4.19 17.06 6.65
C TYR A 570 3.83 16.24 5.42
N ALA A 571 2.93 16.74 4.57
CA ALA A 571 2.64 16.15 3.28
C ALA A 571 3.90 16.01 2.42
N ILE A 572 4.74 17.06 2.34
CA ILE A 572 6.04 17.02 1.65
C ILE A 572 6.97 15.96 2.27
N TYR A 573 7.01 15.88 3.60
CA TYR A 573 7.84 14.90 4.31
C TYR A 573 7.44 13.47 3.98
N LEU A 574 6.15 13.16 4.05
CA LEU A 574 5.62 11.84 3.67
C LEU A 574 5.95 11.50 2.22
N MET A 575 5.74 12.44 1.29
CA MET A 575 6.04 12.22 -0.12
C MET A 575 7.55 11.97 -0.36
N LYS A 576 8.43 12.68 0.35
CA LYS A 576 9.88 12.39 0.32
C LYS A 576 10.24 11.04 0.93
N LEU A 577 9.57 10.60 2.00
CA LEU A 577 9.74 9.24 2.54
C LEU A 577 9.32 8.17 1.54
N HIS A 578 8.28 8.44 0.75
CA HIS A 578 7.86 7.63 -0.39
C HIS A 578 8.71 7.84 -1.65
N ASN A 579 9.86 8.50 -1.53
CA ASN A 579 10.85 8.70 -2.59
C ASN A 579 10.34 9.53 -3.78
N TYR A 580 9.36 10.42 -3.59
CA TYR A 580 8.96 11.40 -4.60
C TYR A 580 9.93 12.59 -4.65
N GLU A 581 10.20 13.08 -5.85
CA GLU A 581 10.96 14.33 -6.04
C GLU A 581 10.01 15.51 -5.87
N ILE A 582 10.31 16.37 -4.88
CA ILE A 582 9.62 17.65 -4.72
C ILE A 582 10.45 18.70 -5.46
N SER A 583 10.11 18.95 -6.73
CA SER A 583 10.90 19.78 -7.62
C SER A 583 10.67 21.28 -7.38
N CYS A 584 9.51 21.67 -6.85
CA CYS A 584 9.26 23.04 -6.40
C CYS A 584 8.14 23.12 -5.35
N LEU A 585 8.16 24.20 -4.57
CA LEU A 585 7.04 24.65 -3.75
C LEU A 585 6.21 25.66 -4.55
N ILE A 586 4.91 25.67 -4.33
CA ILE A 586 3.95 26.58 -4.98
C ILE A 586 3.17 27.26 -3.87
N THR A 587 3.26 28.59 -3.81
CA THR A 587 2.56 29.39 -2.80
C THR A 587 1.84 30.56 -3.46
N LEU A 588 0.69 30.93 -2.91
CA LEU A 588 -0.11 32.06 -3.36
C LEU A 588 -0.12 33.14 -2.29
N LYS A 589 0.43 34.31 -2.60
CA LYS A 589 0.40 35.48 -1.71
C LYS A 589 -0.85 36.29 -1.97
N SER A 590 -1.85 36.16 -1.09
CA SER A 590 -3.07 36.95 -1.14
C SER A 590 -2.82 38.36 -0.61
N LYS A 591 -3.25 39.38 -1.36
CA LYS A 591 -3.32 40.78 -0.90
C LYS A 591 -4.53 41.06 0.00
N ASN A 592 -5.48 40.11 0.07
CA ASN A 592 -6.65 40.17 0.92
C ASN A 592 -6.41 39.39 2.24
N PRO A 593 -6.46 40.04 3.42
CA PRO A 593 -6.33 39.38 4.72
C PRO A 593 -7.48 38.41 5.05
N ASP A 594 -8.59 38.46 4.31
CA ASP A 594 -9.77 37.59 4.46
C ASP A 594 -9.91 36.56 3.31
N SER A 595 -8.82 36.18 2.63
CA SER A 595 -8.87 35.14 1.59
C SER A 595 -9.41 33.82 2.16
N PHE A 596 -10.34 33.22 1.42
CA PHE A 596 -11.01 31.98 1.79
C PHE A 596 -10.13 30.72 1.64
N MET A 597 -9.00 30.79 0.91
CA MET A 597 -8.16 29.61 0.61
C MET A 597 -6.66 29.76 0.94
N PHE A 598 -6.06 30.95 0.92
CA PHE A 598 -4.58 31.09 0.97
C PHE A 598 -4.03 32.08 2.00
N HIS A 599 -4.83 32.50 2.97
CA HIS A 599 -4.33 33.38 4.03
C HIS A 599 -3.57 32.60 5.10
N THR A 600 -2.27 32.88 5.27
CA THR A 600 -1.50 32.50 6.46
C THR A 600 -0.67 33.70 6.94
N PRO A 601 -0.67 34.04 8.25
CA PRO A 601 0.11 35.15 8.81
C PRO A 601 1.63 35.07 8.59
N ALA A 602 2.11 33.92 8.10
CA ALA A 602 3.52 33.57 7.97
C ALA A 602 3.93 33.23 6.53
N ILE A 603 3.15 33.58 5.51
CA ILE A 603 3.48 33.23 4.12
C ILE A 603 4.82 33.82 3.65
N ASP A 604 5.25 34.93 4.25
CA ASP A 604 6.57 35.52 4.00
C ASP A 604 7.72 34.64 4.53
N LEU A 605 7.45 33.74 5.47
CA LEU A 605 8.39 32.73 5.94
C LEU A 605 8.42 31.47 5.06
N ALA A 606 7.46 31.31 4.14
CA ALA A 606 7.47 30.18 3.21
C ALA A 606 8.74 30.20 2.34
N ALA A 607 9.21 31.38 1.94
CA ALA A 607 10.48 31.54 1.21
C ALA A 607 11.69 31.14 2.07
N LEU A 608 11.71 31.49 3.36
CA LEU A 608 12.78 31.08 4.29
C LEU A 608 12.78 29.58 4.52
N GLN A 609 11.61 28.96 4.66
CA GLN A 609 11.49 27.50 4.76
C GLN A 609 11.90 26.80 3.46
N ALA A 610 11.56 27.36 2.30
CA ALA A 610 12.01 26.85 1.00
C ALA A 610 13.55 26.85 0.91
N GLN A 611 14.19 27.93 1.35
CA GLN A 611 15.65 28.01 1.48
C GLN A 611 16.20 26.99 2.49
N ALA A 612 15.54 26.83 3.65
CA ALA A 612 15.91 25.82 4.65
C ALA A 612 15.84 24.40 4.09
N MET A 613 14.82 24.09 3.28
CA MET A 613 14.66 22.79 2.61
C MET A 613 15.58 22.62 1.39
N ASN A 614 16.15 23.71 0.87
CA ASN A 614 16.83 23.77 -0.42
C ASN A 614 15.95 23.29 -1.59
N ILE A 615 14.71 23.81 -1.64
CA ILE A 615 13.72 23.54 -2.70
C ILE A 615 13.31 24.90 -3.30
N PRO A 616 13.26 25.06 -4.62
CA PRO A 616 12.82 26.32 -5.23
C PRO A 616 11.34 26.56 -4.98
N ILE A 617 10.94 27.83 -4.90
CA ILE A 617 9.54 28.24 -4.66
C ILE A 617 9.02 29.08 -5.83
N ILE A 618 7.77 28.86 -6.22
CA ILE A 618 6.99 29.73 -7.10
C ILE A 618 6.03 30.51 -6.21
N GLU A 619 6.20 31.83 -6.19
CA GLU A 619 5.30 32.76 -5.55
C GLU A 619 4.42 33.41 -6.62
N GLN A 620 3.11 33.36 -6.45
CA GLN A 620 2.14 34.01 -7.32
C GLN A 620 1.23 34.90 -6.47
N GLU A 621 1.09 36.16 -6.86
CA GLU A 621 0.16 37.07 -6.17
C GLU A 621 -1.28 36.79 -6.60
N THR A 622 -2.22 36.95 -5.68
CA THR A 622 -3.66 36.91 -5.92
C THR A 622 -4.39 38.04 -5.20
N MET A 623 -5.48 38.54 -5.76
CA MET A 623 -6.36 39.53 -5.13
C MET A 623 -7.29 38.89 -4.07
N GLY A 624 -7.31 37.56 -3.95
CA GLY A 624 -8.15 36.84 -2.97
C GLY A 624 -9.64 36.94 -3.25
N GLU A 625 -10.01 37.16 -4.52
CA GLU A 625 -11.39 37.17 -4.99
C GLU A 625 -11.85 35.74 -5.31
N LYS A 626 -13.02 35.35 -4.77
CA LYS A 626 -13.61 34.03 -4.98
C LYS A 626 -13.69 33.70 -6.49
N GLU A 627 -13.31 32.48 -6.85
CA GLU A 627 -13.17 31.96 -8.23
C GLU A 627 -12.00 32.52 -9.06
N LYS A 628 -11.62 33.81 -8.94
CA LYS A 628 -10.40 34.32 -9.60
C LYS A 628 -9.12 33.75 -9.00
N GLU A 629 -9.13 33.51 -7.69
CA GLU A 629 -8.03 32.88 -6.95
C GLU A 629 -7.69 31.47 -7.48
N LEU A 630 -8.68 30.74 -8.04
CA LEU A 630 -8.44 29.46 -8.69
C LEU A 630 -7.73 29.59 -10.04
N VAL A 631 -7.98 30.68 -10.77
CA VAL A 631 -7.26 31.00 -12.01
C VAL A 631 -5.81 31.34 -11.71
N ASP A 632 -5.56 32.08 -10.63
CA ASP A 632 -4.21 32.39 -10.14
C ASP A 632 -3.47 31.11 -9.71
N LEU A 633 -4.15 30.22 -8.98
CA LEU A 633 -3.61 28.90 -8.62
C LEU A 633 -3.26 28.07 -9.84
N LYS A 634 -4.17 27.98 -10.82
CA LYS A 634 -3.93 27.28 -12.09
C LYS A 634 -2.72 27.85 -12.82
N THR A 635 -2.56 29.17 -12.82
CA THR A 635 -1.41 29.85 -13.43
C THR A 635 -0.10 29.51 -12.71
N ALA A 636 -0.10 29.49 -11.37
CA ALA A 636 1.07 29.12 -10.58
C ALA A 636 1.48 27.65 -10.83
N ILE A 637 0.50 26.74 -10.89
CA ILE A 637 0.71 25.33 -11.20
C ILE A 637 1.22 25.16 -12.64
N GLN A 638 0.67 25.90 -13.60
CA GLN A 638 1.13 25.87 -14.99
C GLN A 638 2.60 26.31 -15.10
N LYS A 639 2.98 27.40 -14.41
CA LYS A 639 4.39 27.84 -14.32
C LYS A 639 5.29 26.77 -13.71
N ALA A 640 4.80 26.07 -12.67
CA ALA A 640 5.52 24.96 -12.06
C ALA A 640 5.75 23.81 -13.05
N LYS A 641 4.70 23.46 -13.81
CA LYS A 641 4.75 22.44 -14.84
C LYS A 641 5.73 22.79 -15.95
N GLU A 642 5.73 24.02 -16.42
CA GLU A 642 6.63 24.47 -17.50
C GLU A 642 8.09 24.57 -17.04
N ARG A 643 8.33 25.16 -15.86
CA ARG A 643 9.69 25.47 -15.38
C ARG A 643 10.40 24.29 -14.74
N TYR A 644 9.66 23.46 -14.00
CA TYR A 644 10.22 22.35 -13.23
C TYR A 644 9.79 20.97 -13.75
N HIS A 645 9.00 20.93 -14.82
CA HIS A 645 8.52 19.69 -15.45
C HIS A 645 7.80 18.78 -14.46
N ILE A 646 6.95 19.37 -13.60
CA ILE A 646 6.15 18.58 -12.65
C ILE A 646 5.09 17.76 -13.40
N GLU A 647 4.85 16.56 -12.90
CA GLU A 647 3.89 15.57 -13.38
C GLU A 647 2.77 15.31 -12.35
N GLY A 648 2.88 15.92 -11.17
CA GLY A 648 1.84 15.91 -10.15
C GLY A 648 1.96 17.03 -9.11
N ILE A 649 0.96 17.12 -8.25
CA ILE A 649 0.83 18.13 -7.19
C ILE A 649 0.58 17.45 -5.85
N VAL A 650 1.28 17.88 -4.82
CA VAL A 650 1.03 17.50 -3.43
C VAL A 650 0.19 18.58 -2.75
N THR A 651 -0.83 18.18 -2.02
CA THR A 651 -1.61 19.08 -1.16
C THR A 651 -1.61 18.58 0.29
N GLY A 652 -1.60 19.54 1.23
CA GLY A 652 -1.78 19.28 2.66
C GLY A 652 -3.25 19.21 3.09
N ALA A 653 -4.21 19.17 2.16
CA ALA A 653 -5.64 19.11 2.49
C ALA A 653 -5.99 17.78 3.20
N LEU A 654 -6.60 17.89 4.39
CA LEU A 654 -6.88 16.78 5.32
C LEU A 654 -8.27 16.16 5.11
N HIS A 655 -9.35 16.95 5.13
CA HIS A 655 -10.74 16.49 4.98
C HIS A 655 -11.64 17.40 4.12
N SER A 656 -11.17 18.59 3.69
CA SER A 656 -11.99 19.47 2.84
C SER A 656 -12.17 18.92 1.41
N ASN A 657 -13.31 18.26 1.17
CA ASN A 657 -13.74 17.84 -0.18
C ASN A 657 -13.77 19.05 -1.13
N TYR A 658 -14.18 20.22 -0.64
CA TYR A 658 -14.27 21.45 -1.42
C TYR A 658 -12.92 21.91 -1.98
N GLN A 659 -11.86 21.91 -1.16
CA GLN A 659 -10.51 22.28 -1.63
C GLN A 659 -9.95 21.21 -2.57
N ARG A 660 -10.19 19.94 -2.23
CA ARG A 660 -9.69 18.79 -3.00
C ARG A 660 -10.26 18.75 -4.42
N GLU A 661 -11.58 18.80 -4.58
CA GLU A 661 -12.26 18.72 -5.89
C GLU A 661 -11.80 19.84 -6.83
N ARG A 662 -11.55 21.04 -6.31
CA ARG A 662 -11.06 22.19 -7.08
C ARG A 662 -9.62 21.98 -7.57
N ILE A 663 -8.74 21.49 -6.70
CA ILE A 663 -7.36 21.18 -7.06
C ILE A 663 -7.31 20.01 -8.06
N GLU A 664 -8.12 18.97 -7.85
CA GLU A 664 -8.25 17.83 -8.76
C GLU A 664 -8.71 18.26 -10.15
N LYS A 665 -9.72 19.14 -10.25
CA LYS A 665 -10.16 19.69 -11.53
C LYS A 665 -9.07 20.48 -12.26
N ILE A 666 -8.37 21.36 -11.54
CA ILE A 666 -7.25 22.13 -12.13
C ILE A 666 -6.14 21.18 -12.60
N ALA A 667 -5.78 20.19 -11.78
CA ALA A 667 -4.74 19.23 -12.10
C ALA A 667 -5.14 18.36 -13.31
N GLU A 668 -6.39 17.90 -13.39
CA GLU A 668 -6.93 17.15 -14.52
C GLU A 668 -6.86 17.96 -15.83
N GLU A 669 -7.29 19.22 -15.81
CA GLU A 669 -7.18 20.13 -16.96
C GLU A 669 -5.72 20.34 -17.39
N LEU A 670 -4.78 20.29 -16.44
CA LEU A 670 -3.35 20.41 -16.69
C LEU A 670 -2.66 19.05 -16.90
N GLY A 671 -3.38 17.92 -16.89
CA GLY A 671 -2.79 16.58 -17.02
C GLY A 671 -1.79 16.20 -15.93
N LEU A 672 -2.01 16.66 -14.70
CA LEU A 672 -1.19 16.41 -13.51
C LEU A 672 -1.90 15.45 -12.55
N LYS A 673 -1.15 14.58 -11.85
CA LYS A 673 -1.69 13.74 -10.76
C LYS A 673 -1.81 14.53 -9.46
N VAL A 674 -2.84 14.31 -8.65
CA VAL A 674 -2.97 14.92 -7.31
C VAL A 674 -2.65 13.91 -6.21
N PHE A 675 -1.85 14.33 -5.25
CA PHE A 675 -1.44 13.54 -4.08
C PHE A 675 -1.89 14.23 -2.79
N CYS A 676 -2.75 13.56 -2.04
CA CYS A 676 -3.27 14.02 -0.73
C CYS A 676 -2.84 13.03 0.35
N PRO A 677 -1.56 13.02 0.79
CA PRO A 677 -1.03 11.99 1.69
C PRO A 677 -1.63 12.02 3.10
N LEU A 678 -2.29 13.12 3.48
CA LEU A 678 -2.93 13.29 4.79
C LEU A 678 -4.45 13.07 4.74
N TRP A 679 -5.01 12.74 3.57
CA TRP A 679 -6.46 12.64 3.40
C TRP A 679 -7.08 11.58 4.33
N ARG A 680 -8.11 11.99 5.09
CA ARG A 680 -8.80 11.15 6.10
C ARG A 680 -7.90 10.63 7.22
N LYS A 681 -6.75 11.26 7.44
CA LYS A 681 -5.90 10.93 8.58
C LYS A 681 -6.59 11.38 9.86
N ASP A 682 -6.47 10.56 10.91
CA ASP A 682 -6.90 10.96 12.24
C ASP A 682 -6.05 12.13 12.74
N GLN A 683 -6.71 13.17 13.26
CA GLN A 683 -6.11 14.47 13.57
C GLN A 683 -5.25 14.41 14.84
N GLU A 684 -5.63 13.59 15.82
CA GLU A 684 -4.84 13.38 17.03
C GLU A 684 -3.57 12.58 16.69
N LEU A 685 -3.73 11.49 15.92
CA LEU A 685 -2.59 10.70 15.44
C LEU A 685 -1.63 11.52 14.58
N GLU A 686 -2.13 12.43 13.74
CA GLU A 686 -1.28 13.34 12.97
C GLU A 686 -0.39 14.22 13.87
N MET A 687 -0.99 14.86 14.88
CA MET A 687 -0.25 15.72 15.81
C MET A 687 0.81 14.92 16.59
N ILE A 688 0.48 13.70 17.01
CA ILE A 688 1.43 12.79 17.68
C ILE A 688 2.56 12.39 16.73
N GLU A 689 2.25 12.03 15.49
CA GLU A 689 3.25 11.64 14.50
C GLU A 689 4.19 12.79 14.13
N LEU A 690 3.71 14.02 14.05
CA LEU A 690 4.55 15.20 13.83
C LEU A 690 5.66 15.29 14.89
N LEU A 691 5.29 15.19 16.17
CA LEU A 691 6.25 15.23 17.28
C LEU A 691 7.21 14.02 17.23
N LYS A 692 6.69 12.81 17.00
CA LYS A 692 7.51 11.59 16.85
C LYS A 692 8.52 11.69 15.71
N ASN A 693 8.17 12.41 14.65
CA ASN A 693 9.04 12.66 13.49
C ASN A 693 9.91 13.93 13.65
N ASN A 694 10.09 14.44 14.88
CA ASN A 694 10.93 15.60 15.19
C ASN A 694 10.50 16.90 14.49
N PHE A 695 9.20 17.11 14.27
CA PHE A 695 8.69 18.41 13.85
C PHE A 695 8.62 19.35 15.06
N LYS A 696 9.18 20.54 14.90
CA LYS A 696 9.06 21.66 15.84
C LYS A 696 8.26 22.75 15.16
N PHE A 697 7.04 22.95 15.61
CA PHE A 697 6.13 23.95 15.08
C PHE A 697 5.46 24.72 16.21
N VAL A 698 4.98 25.91 15.88
CA VAL A 698 4.30 26.84 16.79
C VAL A 698 2.94 27.19 16.24
N LEU A 699 2.01 27.65 17.09
CA LEU A 699 0.78 28.26 16.61
C LEU A 699 1.06 29.72 16.22
N SER A 700 0.60 30.10 15.03
CA SER A 700 0.76 31.43 14.45
C SER A 700 -0.53 32.25 14.51
N SER A 701 -1.69 31.62 14.64
CA SER A 701 -2.94 32.27 15.00
C SER A 701 -3.82 31.32 15.81
N VAL A 702 -4.76 31.87 16.58
CA VAL A 702 -5.83 31.13 17.25
C VAL A 702 -7.14 31.88 17.06
N ALA A 703 -8.25 31.15 16.92
CA ALA A 703 -9.59 31.70 16.69
C ALA A 703 -10.72 30.84 17.30
N ALA A 704 -10.43 30.00 18.30
CA ALA A 704 -11.41 29.09 18.90
C ALA A 704 -11.46 29.16 20.42
N GLU A 705 -12.62 28.84 20.98
CA GLU A 705 -12.84 28.87 22.42
C GLU A 705 -11.91 27.92 23.18
N GLY A 706 -11.23 28.46 24.20
CA GLY A 706 -10.22 27.73 24.98
C GLY A 706 -8.79 27.88 24.45
N LEU A 707 -8.59 28.52 23.30
CA LEU A 707 -7.29 28.96 22.81
C LEU A 707 -7.16 30.47 23.01
N ASP A 708 -6.07 30.90 23.64
CA ASP A 708 -5.74 32.31 23.88
C ASP A 708 -4.32 32.64 23.41
N LYS A 709 -3.88 33.88 23.64
CA LYS A 709 -2.55 34.35 23.26
C LYS A 709 -1.39 33.52 23.82
N THR A 710 -1.60 32.77 24.91
CA THR A 710 -0.53 31.96 25.53
C THR A 710 -0.15 30.75 24.69
N TRP A 711 -0.96 30.38 23.71
CA TRP A 711 -0.68 29.30 22.76
C TRP A 711 0.25 29.72 21.62
N LEU A 712 0.43 31.01 21.38
CA LEU A 712 1.18 31.53 20.23
C LEU A 712 2.68 31.56 20.48
N GLY A 713 3.46 31.28 19.42
CA GLY A 713 4.92 31.46 19.41
C GLY A 713 5.73 30.46 20.26
N ARG A 714 5.08 29.56 21.00
CA ARG A 714 5.72 28.46 21.73
C ARG A 714 5.70 27.16 20.93
N ILE A 715 6.74 26.34 21.08
CA ILE A 715 6.82 25.03 20.44
C ILE A 715 5.79 24.11 21.07
N ILE A 716 4.98 23.47 20.23
CA ILE A 716 3.99 22.48 20.66
C ILE A 716 4.68 21.23 21.20
N THR A 717 4.24 20.77 22.36
CA THR A 717 4.71 19.58 23.06
C THR A 717 3.61 18.52 23.19
N GLU A 718 3.94 17.32 23.66
CA GLU A 718 2.96 16.26 23.91
C GLU A 718 1.87 16.70 24.91
N ASN A 719 2.26 17.43 25.96
CA ASN A 719 1.33 18.00 26.93
C ASN A 719 0.34 19.00 26.29
N ASP A 720 0.78 19.71 25.25
CA ASP A 720 -0.08 20.64 24.53
C ASP A 720 -1.10 19.91 23.64
N ILE A 721 -0.72 18.76 23.07
CA ILE A 721 -1.65 17.89 22.36
C ILE A 721 -2.72 17.37 23.32
N ASP A 722 -2.32 16.90 24.51
CA ASP A 722 -3.30 16.45 25.53
C ASP A 722 -4.26 17.57 25.94
N ALA A 723 -3.75 18.81 26.02
CA ALA A 723 -4.58 19.97 26.28
C ALA A 723 -5.55 20.26 25.12
N LEU A 724 -5.10 20.16 23.86
CA LEU A 724 -5.96 20.27 22.68
C LEU A 724 -7.04 19.17 22.64
N VAL A 725 -6.71 17.94 23.02
CA VAL A 725 -7.68 16.83 23.12
C VAL A 725 -8.72 17.09 24.21
N LYS A 726 -8.32 17.67 25.35
CA LYS A 726 -9.26 18.10 26.40
C LYS A 726 -10.18 19.21 25.90
N LEU A 727 -9.64 20.18 25.16
CA LEU A 727 -10.43 21.24 24.55
C LEU A 727 -11.38 20.70 23.48
N HIS A 728 -10.96 19.73 22.66
CA HIS A 728 -11.82 19.03 21.71
C HIS A 728 -13.00 18.37 22.42
N LYS A 729 -12.77 17.64 23.52
CA LYS A 729 -13.85 17.02 24.29
C LYS A 729 -14.84 18.02 24.90
N LYS A 730 -14.39 19.24 25.18
CA LYS A 730 -15.19 20.27 25.86
C LYS A 730 -15.91 21.21 24.89
N TYR A 731 -15.24 21.64 23.83
CA TYR A 731 -15.68 22.69 22.91
C TYR A 731 -15.79 22.19 21.46
N SER A 732 -15.51 20.91 21.20
CA SER A 732 -15.54 20.30 19.87
C SER A 732 -14.60 20.96 18.85
N ILE A 733 -13.52 21.59 19.32
CA ILE A 733 -12.48 22.15 18.43
C ILE A 733 -11.70 21.03 17.73
N ASN A 734 -11.23 21.23 16.50
CA ASN A 734 -10.35 20.28 15.84
C ASN A 734 -8.95 20.30 16.47
N VAL A 735 -8.44 19.13 16.88
CA VAL A 735 -7.12 18.98 17.55
C VAL A 735 -5.96 19.42 16.65
N ALA A 736 -6.09 19.25 15.34
CA ALA A 736 -5.10 19.68 14.36
C ALA A 736 -5.44 21.04 13.71
N GLY A 737 -6.48 21.74 14.17
CA GLY A 737 -6.80 23.11 13.72
C GLY A 737 -7.42 23.21 12.33
N GLU A 738 -7.94 22.11 11.77
CA GLU A 738 -8.49 22.08 10.41
C GLU A 738 -9.74 22.96 10.22
N GLY A 739 -10.51 23.18 11.28
CA GLY A 739 -11.70 24.04 11.26
C GLY A 739 -11.37 25.53 11.26
N GLY A 740 -10.08 25.90 11.18
CA GLY A 740 -9.60 27.27 11.30
C GLY A 740 -9.41 27.71 12.76
N GLU A 741 -9.38 26.77 13.71
CA GLU A 741 -9.21 27.06 15.13
C GLU A 741 -7.84 27.64 15.44
N PHE A 742 -6.82 27.22 14.69
CA PHE A 742 -5.49 27.80 14.74
C PHE A 742 -4.74 27.59 13.43
N GLU A 743 -3.84 28.52 13.12
CA GLU A 743 -2.81 28.31 12.08
C GLU A 743 -1.49 27.91 12.73
N SER A 744 -0.65 27.21 11.97
CA SER A 744 0.64 26.73 12.44
C SER A 744 1.80 27.23 11.58
N LEU A 745 2.99 27.23 12.16
CA LEU A 745 4.24 27.55 11.49
C LEU A 745 5.32 26.56 11.90
N VAL A 746 5.93 25.89 10.92
CA VAL A 746 7.02 24.94 11.19
C VAL A 746 8.36 25.68 11.29
N LEU A 747 9.03 25.56 12.43
CA LEU A 747 10.34 26.15 12.69
C LEU A 747 11.49 25.19 12.36
N ASP A 748 11.29 23.90 12.58
CA ASP A 748 12.28 22.89 12.27
C ASP A 748 11.62 21.53 11.99
N CYS A 749 12.17 20.76 11.07
CA CYS A 749 11.81 19.37 10.84
C CYS A 749 12.95 18.64 10.10
N PRO A 750 12.88 17.31 9.89
CA PRO A 750 13.90 16.56 9.17
C PRO A 750 14.17 17.04 7.73
N LEU A 751 13.23 17.75 7.11
CA LEU A 751 13.41 18.30 5.76
C LEU A 751 14.35 19.51 5.72
N PHE A 752 14.56 20.18 6.85
CA PHE A 752 15.27 21.45 6.91
C PHE A 752 16.77 21.18 7.11
N LYS A 753 17.63 21.80 6.30
CA LYS A 753 19.09 21.83 6.51
C LYS A 753 19.47 22.83 7.61
N LYS A 754 18.67 23.89 7.77
CA LYS A 754 18.82 24.93 8.80
C LYS A 754 17.47 25.17 9.47
N LYS A 755 17.44 25.41 10.77
CA LYS A 755 16.18 25.74 11.46
C LYS A 755 15.80 27.19 11.20
N VAL A 756 14.50 27.46 11.11
CA VAL A 756 13.96 28.83 11.08
C VAL A 756 13.93 29.34 12.51
N ASN A 757 14.62 30.46 12.75
CA ASN A 757 14.61 31.15 14.03
C ASN A 757 13.81 32.44 13.90
N ILE A 758 12.83 32.63 14.78
CA ILE A 758 12.15 33.90 14.95
C ILE A 758 12.99 34.73 15.92
N ASP A 759 13.53 35.86 15.44
CA ASP A 759 14.37 36.75 16.24
C ASP A 759 13.50 37.81 16.95
N GLU A 760 12.48 38.33 16.25
CA GLU A 760 11.57 39.35 16.78
C GLU A 760 10.13 39.06 16.34
N PHE A 761 9.20 39.03 17.28
CA PHE A 761 7.78 38.87 17.03
C PHE A 761 6.93 39.69 17.99
N GLU A 762 5.69 39.93 17.60
CA GLU A 762 4.67 40.60 18.38
C GLU A 762 3.42 39.71 18.41
N ILE A 763 2.72 39.65 19.54
CA ILE A 763 1.42 38.97 19.62
C ILE A 763 0.33 40.04 19.62
N LYS A 764 -0.49 40.03 18.57
CA LYS A 764 -1.65 40.91 18.46
C LYS A 764 -2.89 40.17 18.94
N GLU A 765 -3.44 40.61 20.06
CA GLU A 765 -4.69 40.10 20.61
C GLU A 765 -5.86 40.87 19.99
N GLU A 766 -6.77 40.16 19.31
CA GLU A 766 -7.94 40.73 18.61
C GLU A 766 -9.23 40.45 19.39
N GLY A 767 -9.20 39.46 20.29
CA GLY A 767 -10.26 39.13 21.22
C GLY A 767 -9.79 38.09 22.23
N LYS A 768 -10.65 37.76 23.21
CA LYS A 768 -10.33 36.82 24.31
C LYS A 768 -9.80 35.46 23.81
N ASN A 769 -10.35 34.96 22.71
CA ASN A 769 -9.99 33.69 22.09
C ASN A 769 -9.47 33.87 20.66
N THR A 770 -8.97 35.07 20.34
CA THR A 770 -8.51 35.40 18.98
C THR A 770 -7.24 36.21 19.05
N ALA A 771 -6.14 35.63 18.59
CA ALA A 771 -4.84 36.27 18.61
C ALA A 771 -3.99 35.80 17.43
N ARG A 772 -3.03 36.63 17.01
CA ARG A 772 -2.12 36.35 15.90
C ARG A 772 -0.68 36.69 16.25
N LEU A 773 0.25 35.85 15.80
CA LEU A 773 1.68 36.04 15.88
C LEU A 773 2.15 36.83 14.66
N ILE A 774 2.68 38.03 14.86
CA ILE A 774 3.26 38.88 13.83
C ILE A 774 4.78 38.76 13.92
N VAL A 775 5.39 38.08 12.95
CA VAL A 775 6.84 37.94 12.89
C VAL A 775 7.44 39.19 12.24
N ARG A 776 8.25 39.93 13.02
CA ARG A 776 8.95 41.14 12.55
C ARG A 776 10.28 40.78 11.89
N LYS A 777 10.98 39.79 12.45
CA LYS A 777 12.29 39.35 11.97
C LYS A 777 12.48 37.86 12.19
N ALA A 778 12.87 37.16 11.15
CA ALA A 778 13.24 35.75 11.19
C ALA A 778 14.43 35.48 10.28
N GLY A 779 15.21 34.45 10.62
CA GLY A 779 16.40 34.05 9.87
C GLY A 779 16.67 32.55 9.98
N LEU A 780 17.62 32.07 9.20
CA LEU A 780 18.06 30.67 9.26
C LEU A 780 19.24 30.53 10.21
N LYS A 781 19.15 29.57 11.14
CA LYS A 781 20.26 29.18 12.02
C LYS A 781 20.66 27.74 11.75
N ASP A 782 21.95 27.44 11.89
CA ASP A 782 22.43 26.07 11.78
C ASP A 782 21.84 25.22 12.92
N LYS A 783 21.64 23.94 12.63
CA LYS A 783 21.16 22.97 13.63
C LYS A 783 22.32 22.66 14.58
N SER A 784 22.07 22.66 15.88
CA SER A 784 23.01 22.04 16.83
C SER A 784 23.05 20.55 16.52
N LEU A 785 24.27 20.03 16.30
CA LEU A 785 24.55 18.60 16.07
C LEU A 785 24.06 17.74 17.24
#